data_AF-A0A2W4QRE7-F1
#
_entry.id   AF-A0A2W4QRE7-F1
#
_cell.length_a   1.000
_cell.length_b   1.000
_cell.length_c   1.000
_cell.angle_alpha   90.00
_cell.angle_beta   90.00
_cell.angle_gamma   90.00
#
_symmetry.space_group_name_H-M   'P 1'
#
loop_
_entity.id
_entity.type
_entity.pdbx_description
1 polymer ?
#
loop_
_entity_poly.entity_id
_entity_poly.type
_entity_poly.pdbx_seq_one_letter_code
_entity_poly.pdbx_strand_id
1 'polypeptide(L)'
;DGEEAYTYFTNPLKPDTDDDGLTDCQEIFGDSAPGRCPAPAIVNSDTYNYPTNPRNPDTDGDGLTDGDEVLVHGTDPTNPDTDGDGLSDFDEVENHGTYPTNPDTDGDGLSDGEELNGITNPARYAAVVRHSTYKFPTDPLDPDTDDDGLSDGDEVFVHGTDPTDPDTDDDGLSDGIEVDLGTDPLEMSLDSNDGDNLPDAWELRFFGNLDQGDTDDMDGDYCNNLCEFENDLSPLLVDYDGDGDGVFDKYEIEGRTVIVDGVSFTYYTDPNNPDTDGDGLNDYEELVPYSIRVNGSWITGVTSDPTSADRDGDGLSDLEERNHNTHPYRADTDGDGLDDGIEINGTYGDFWTATSPVEADSDGDRLSDLDELELRTAAHPTCPDPWNADSDGDGLPDGHETLTDPCLHDAPLIVSIAGSTVVDEGQTAQLIVQLSRVAYEHIVVNLAIAGNSTATAGQDYVQPASMQVTIPIGQTSAIFSIQTLHQPVGRDEDDEYIYVSIASLGNPSVAEIDPTPATITIRDVDPEPNLVFPNSNITVNEMAGRVDITVQLSAISDRDVSVNYQTRNGTATSPNDYIAASGTLHIPAGQTSATVSVLWNDDDIAGALKRTFYVDFMQPVNAQLPSSPTTVTVTIEDDESMYDVSLTLSATQITEGTNGNSLNYTVSLNRQNMSSQPVVVRVATTDGSATSSAPYIDYVALSEVISIGPGETSVTGTIDIIDDDRYDSAAQEQFTIAIVEASENGRIMTGPLTVTIVDNDAEPEISIEAATEVRASTDTTVDGALAITRTGATERDIQITYQTYPQQSSPAYDGQHYDVTSSIPLVLPANTSATEFTFRVHRVAQSDNTTRYFQVKLTDAVNATIGADTGNVTICKRNGSC
;
A
#
# COMPACT_ATOMS: atom_id res chain seq x y z
N ASP A 1 45.32 32.91 -14.10
CA ASP A 1 44.59 31.97 -14.96
C ASP A 1 43.14 32.38 -15.11
N GLY A 2 42.52 33.04 -14.14
CA GLY A 2 41.07 33.27 -14.24
C GLY A 2 40.30 32.01 -13.85
N GLU A 3 40.95 31.09 -13.12
CA GLU A 3 40.22 30.15 -12.28
C GLU A 3 39.22 30.96 -11.45
N GLU A 4 37.96 30.52 -11.44
CA GLU A 4 37.06 30.86 -10.35
C GLU A 4 37.86 30.64 -9.07
N ALA A 5 38.19 31.74 -8.38
CA ALA A 5 38.57 31.64 -7.00
C ALA A 5 37.28 31.27 -6.27
N TYR A 6 36.93 29.98 -6.27
CA TYR A 6 35.99 29.44 -5.30
C TYR A 6 36.58 29.80 -3.95
N THR A 7 36.05 30.88 -3.40
CA THR A 7 36.50 31.38 -2.11
C THR A 7 35.68 30.62 -1.10
N TYR A 8 36.00 29.34 -0.94
CA TYR A 8 35.47 28.56 0.16
C TYR A 8 35.97 29.23 1.43
N PHE A 9 35.05 29.88 2.15
CA PHE A 9 35.34 30.43 3.47
C PHE A 9 35.36 29.25 4.45
N THR A 10 36.33 28.37 4.29
CA THR A 10 36.54 27.24 5.18
C THR A 10 37.13 27.73 6.50
N ASN A 11 37.02 26.94 7.55
CA ASN A 11 37.61 27.30 8.83
C ASN A 11 39.10 26.91 8.82
N PRO A 12 40.06 27.84 8.73
CA PRO A 12 41.48 27.48 8.63
C PRO A 12 42.05 26.81 9.90
N LEU A 13 41.26 26.70 10.97
CA LEU A 13 41.60 25.98 12.20
C LEU A 13 41.01 24.56 12.25
N LYS A 14 40.16 24.18 11.29
CA LYS A 14 39.45 22.91 11.21
C LYS A 14 39.72 22.32 9.80
N PRO A 15 40.47 21.21 9.69
CA PRO A 15 40.86 20.65 8.38
C PRO A 15 39.72 20.15 7.49
N ASP A 16 38.54 19.96 8.07
CA ASP A 16 37.28 19.48 7.50
C ASP A 16 36.25 20.45 8.08
N THR A 17 35.62 21.30 7.27
CA THR A 17 34.87 22.46 7.78
C THR A 17 33.44 22.13 8.18
N ASP A 18 32.82 21.14 7.58
CA ASP A 18 31.45 20.65 7.77
C ASP A 18 31.33 19.34 8.58
N ASP A 19 32.46 18.71 8.95
CA ASP A 19 32.55 17.46 9.73
C ASP A 19 31.92 16.25 9.02
N ASP A 20 31.99 16.17 7.69
CA ASP A 20 31.47 15.03 6.89
C ASP A 20 32.49 13.89 6.74
N GLY A 21 33.75 14.11 7.10
CA GLY A 21 34.83 13.12 6.98
C GLY A 21 35.75 13.32 5.77
N LEU A 22 35.39 14.21 4.83
CA LEU A 22 36.29 14.73 3.82
C LEU A 22 36.93 16.03 4.32
N THR A 23 38.21 16.22 3.99
CA THR A 23 38.88 17.47 4.33
C THR A 23 38.57 18.53 3.29
N ASP A 24 38.58 19.81 3.68
CA ASP A 24 38.47 20.95 2.76
C ASP A 24 39.41 20.79 1.53
N CYS A 25 40.57 20.15 1.72
CA CYS A 25 41.54 19.91 0.65
C CYS A 25 41.06 18.83 -0.34
N GLN A 26 40.46 17.74 0.17
CA GLN A 26 39.92 16.65 -0.64
C GLN A 26 38.75 17.14 -1.48
N GLU A 27 37.79 17.82 -0.87
CA GLU A 27 36.58 18.32 -1.53
C GLU A 27 36.87 19.37 -2.60
N ILE A 28 37.83 20.28 -2.37
CA ILE A 28 38.17 21.34 -3.34
C ILE A 28 38.93 20.81 -4.55
N PHE A 29 39.83 19.83 -4.35
CA PHE A 29 40.82 19.46 -5.35
C PHE A 29 40.67 18.05 -5.91
N GLY A 30 39.82 17.20 -5.32
CA GLY A 30 39.69 15.80 -5.70
C GLY A 30 41.05 15.09 -5.83
N ASP A 31 41.14 14.18 -6.80
CA ASP A 31 42.37 13.56 -7.30
C ASP A 31 43.13 14.44 -8.31
N SER A 32 42.59 15.61 -8.68
CA SER A 32 43.14 16.50 -9.71
C SER A 32 44.48 17.16 -9.33
N ALA A 33 44.96 17.00 -8.09
CA ALA A 33 46.25 17.52 -7.61
C ALA A 33 47.08 16.50 -6.80
N PRO A 34 47.65 15.45 -7.44
CA PRO A 34 48.42 14.43 -6.75
C PRO A 34 49.63 15.02 -5.99
N GLY A 35 49.59 14.93 -4.66
CA GLY A 35 50.63 15.42 -3.76
C GLY A 35 50.33 16.75 -3.03
N ARG A 36 49.16 17.37 -3.24
CA ARG A 36 48.69 18.52 -2.44
C ARG A 36 47.87 18.13 -1.21
N CYS A 37 47.04 17.10 -1.35
CA CYS A 37 46.19 16.55 -0.29
C CYS A 37 46.56 15.06 -0.08
N PRO A 38 46.53 14.54 1.16
CA PRO A 38 46.58 13.10 1.37
C PRO A 38 45.30 12.47 0.79
N ALA A 39 45.45 11.43 -0.03
CA ALA A 39 44.30 10.68 -0.54
C ALA A 39 43.49 10.11 0.64
N PRO A 40 42.14 10.09 0.56
CA PRO A 40 41.33 9.40 1.55
C PRO A 40 41.73 7.92 1.63
N ALA A 41 41.57 7.31 2.79
CA ALA A 41 41.81 5.88 2.97
C ALA A 41 40.59 5.09 2.46
N ILE A 42 40.33 5.16 1.16
CA ILE A 42 39.16 4.59 0.49
C ILE A 42 39.21 3.05 0.41
N VAL A 43 38.02 2.44 0.49
CA VAL A 43 37.75 1.04 0.15
C VAL A 43 37.32 1.02 -1.33
N ASN A 44 38.16 0.48 -2.22
CA ASN A 44 37.93 0.30 -3.68
C ASN A 44 37.71 1.60 -4.50
N SER A 45 38.74 2.26 -5.03
CA SER A 45 39.37 1.95 -6.34
C SER A 45 38.53 2.36 -7.58
N ASP A 46 38.38 3.66 -7.85
CA ASP A 46 38.90 4.36 -9.04
C ASP A 46 38.13 5.69 -9.21
N THR A 47 38.83 6.83 -9.23
CA THR A 47 38.32 8.20 -9.50
C THR A 47 37.52 8.90 -8.39
N TYR A 48 38.21 9.42 -7.36
CA TYR A 48 37.68 10.55 -6.58
C TYR A 48 37.96 11.84 -7.38
N ASN A 49 37.13 12.16 -8.38
CA ASN A 49 37.31 13.35 -9.23
C ASN A 49 36.16 14.36 -9.13
N TYR A 50 35.37 14.26 -8.08
CA TYR A 50 34.18 15.08 -7.85
C TYR A 50 34.52 16.18 -6.84
N PRO A 51 34.68 17.44 -7.27
CA PRO A 51 34.81 18.53 -6.33
C PRO A 51 33.46 18.78 -5.66
N THR A 52 33.38 18.51 -4.35
CA THR A 52 32.21 18.77 -3.52
C THR A 52 32.35 20.11 -2.76
N ASN A 53 31.38 20.48 -1.93
CA ASN A 53 31.38 21.78 -1.24
C ASN A 53 31.81 21.65 0.24
N PRO A 54 33.01 22.18 0.64
CA PRO A 54 33.57 22.17 2.01
C PRO A 54 32.78 22.82 3.14
N ARG A 55 31.54 23.19 2.88
CA ARG A 55 30.65 23.82 3.86
C ARG A 55 29.27 23.16 3.88
N ASN A 56 29.06 22.20 2.99
CA ASN A 56 27.82 21.50 2.83
C ASN A 56 28.17 20.01 2.91
N PRO A 57 27.88 19.35 4.04
CA PRO A 57 28.27 17.97 4.24
C PRO A 57 27.57 16.97 3.31
N ASP A 58 26.65 17.41 2.46
CA ASP A 58 25.78 16.62 1.57
C ASP A 58 25.50 17.48 0.32
N THR A 59 26.30 17.29 -0.72
CA THR A 59 26.44 18.20 -1.86
C THR A 59 25.28 18.11 -2.84
N ASP A 60 24.70 16.93 -3.07
CA ASP A 60 23.55 16.72 -3.94
C ASP A 60 22.19 16.69 -3.20
N GLY A 61 22.22 16.61 -1.88
CA GLY A 61 21.06 16.79 -1.01
C GLY A 61 20.18 15.55 -0.89
N ASP A 62 20.72 14.36 -1.10
CA ASP A 62 19.99 13.09 -1.02
C ASP A 62 19.85 12.57 0.43
N GLY A 63 20.71 13.06 1.34
CA GLY A 63 20.71 12.72 2.76
C GLY A 63 21.91 11.90 3.24
N LEU A 64 22.73 11.35 2.33
CA LEU A 64 24.06 10.85 2.65
C LEU A 64 25.06 12.00 2.68
N THR A 65 26.12 11.85 3.46
CA THR A 65 27.17 12.86 3.48
C THR A 65 28.21 12.57 2.41
N ASP A 66 28.82 13.59 1.80
CA ASP A 66 29.83 13.42 0.76
C ASP A 66 30.96 12.46 1.23
N GLY A 67 31.28 12.53 2.53
CA GLY A 67 32.22 11.62 3.16
C GLY A 67 31.71 10.20 3.34
N ASP A 68 30.46 9.96 3.70
CA ASP A 68 29.90 8.60 3.77
C ASP A 68 29.80 7.98 2.36
N GLU A 69 29.36 8.74 1.37
CA GLU A 69 29.30 8.32 -0.03
C GLU A 69 30.67 7.88 -0.54
N VAL A 70 31.69 8.73 -0.37
CA VAL A 70 33.02 8.45 -0.90
C VAL A 70 33.78 7.41 -0.07
N LEU A 71 33.64 7.42 1.26
CA LEU A 71 34.47 6.60 2.15
C LEU A 71 33.83 5.26 2.51
N VAL A 72 32.50 5.14 2.43
CA VAL A 72 31.74 3.97 2.87
C VAL A 72 31.04 3.28 1.71
N HIS A 73 30.26 4.01 0.90
CA HIS A 73 29.34 3.42 -0.08
C HIS A 73 29.90 3.33 -1.50
N GLY A 74 30.86 4.19 -1.85
CA GLY A 74 31.46 4.24 -3.19
C GLY A 74 30.58 4.92 -4.24
N THR A 75 29.64 5.77 -3.80
CA THR A 75 28.68 6.51 -4.63
C THR A 75 29.25 7.86 -5.10
N ASP A 76 28.58 8.53 -6.04
CA ASP A 76 28.96 9.84 -6.59
C ASP A 76 28.30 10.97 -5.78
N PRO A 77 29.05 11.72 -4.94
CA PRO A 77 28.50 12.73 -4.02
C PRO A 77 27.96 14.00 -4.69
N THR A 78 27.74 13.95 -5.99
CA THR A 78 27.16 15.02 -6.80
C THR A 78 25.95 14.55 -7.58
N ASN A 79 25.54 13.29 -7.40
CA ASN A 79 24.44 12.64 -8.08
C ASN A 79 23.62 11.80 -7.08
N PRO A 80 22.39 12.22 -6.75
CA PRO A 80 21.62 11.63 -5.66
C PRO A 80 21.10 10.20 -5.95
N ASP A 81 21.40 9.63 -7.11
CA ASP A 81 20.98 8.29 -7.60
C ASP A 81 22.12 7.80 -8.52
N THR A 82 23.10 7.12 -7.93
CA THR A 82 24.40 6.83 -8.55
C THR A 82 24.28 5.84 -9.72
N ASP A 83 23.43 4.82 -9.61
CA ASP A 83 23.27 3.81 -10.65
C ASP A 83 22.06 4.01 -11.58
N GLY A 84 21.20 4.97 -11.26
CA GLY A 84 20.14 5.49 -12.13
C GLY A 84 18.91 4.59 -12.19
N ASP A 85 18.66 3.80 -11.17
CA ASP A 85 17.55 2.85 -11.10
C ASP A 85 16.23 3.48 -10.61
N GLY A 86 16.32 4.69 -10.07
CA GLY A 86 15.19 5.49 -9.59
C GLY A 86 15.02 5.55 -8.07
N LEU A 87 15.90 4.90 -7.30
CA LEU A 87 16.07 5.12 -5.86
C LEU A 87 17.25 6.06 -5.61
N SER A 88 17.24 6.81 -4.50
CA SER A 88 18.39 7.62 -4.14
C SER A 88 19.40 6.79 -3.33
N ASP A 89 20.68 7.16 -3.40
CA ASP A 89 21.75 6.42 -2.71
C ASP A 89 21.45 6.32 -1.20
N PHE A 90 20.93 7.40 -0.60
CA PHE A 90 20.42 7.41 0.77
C PHE A 90 19.29 6.41 1.03
N ASP A 91 18.29 6.34 0.15
CA ASP A 91 17.12 5.48 0.33
C ASP A 91 17.54 4.01 0.24
N GLU A 92 18.42 3.67 -0.69
CA GLU A 92 18.99 2.32 -0.81
C GLU A 92 19.76 1.90 0.43
N VAL A 93 20.64 2.77 0.95
CA VAL A 93 21.48 2.44 2.11
C VAL A 93 20.69 2.38 3.41
N GLU A 94 19.85 3.37 3.69
CA GLU A 94 19.22 3.54 5.00
C GLU A 94 17.82 2.91 5.09
N ASN A 95 17.09 2.82 3.98
CA ASN A 95 15.70 2.35 3.97
C ASN A 95 15.53 0.95 3.39
N HIS A 96 16.33 0.55 2.39
CA HIS A 96 16.11 -0.69 1.65
C HIS A 96 17.21 -1.75 1.82
N GLY A 97 18.43 -1.35 2.18
CA GLY A 97 19.56 -2.25 2.33
C GLY A 97 20.12 -2.79 1.00
N THR A 98 19.73 -2.18 -0.11
CA THR A 98 20.21 -2.47 -1.47
C THR A 98 21.55 -1.79 -1.74
N TYR A 99 22.15 -2.06 -2.91
CA TYR A 99 23.46 -1.53 -3.26
C TYR A 99 23.34 -0.31 -4.19
N PRO A 100 23.69 0.91 -3.75
CA PRO A 100 23.54 2.15 -4.52
C PRO A 100 24.50 2.33 -5.71
N THR A 101 25.14 1.24 -6.12
CA THR A 101 26.06 1.21 -7.26
C THR A 101 25.72 0.06 -8.20
N ASN A 102 24.64 -0.66 -7.92
CA ASN A 102 24.19 -1.83 -8.62
C ASN A 102 22.67 -1.81 -8.73
N PRO A 103 22.12 -1.48 -9.91
CA PRO A 103 20.70 -1.19 -10.10
C PRO A 103 19.83 -2.46 -10.14
N ASP A 104 20.27 -3.58 -9.55
CA ASP A 104 19.64 -4.91 -9.55
C ASP A 104 20.44 -5.75 -8.53
N THR A 105 20.06 -5.61 -7.26
CA THR A 105 20.85 -6.05 -6.10
C THR A 105 20.92 -7.58 -5.99
N ASP A 106 19.83 -8.28 -6.27
CA ASP A 106 19.74 -9.74 -6.17
C ASP A 106 20.00 -10.47 -7.50
N GLY A 107 19.97 -9.76 -8.63
CA GLY A 107 20.35 -10.24 -9.95
C GLY A 107 19.25 -11.01 -10.68
N ASP A 108 17.98 -10.79 -10.34
CA ASP A 108 16.83 -11.47 -10.94
C ASP A 108 16.40 -10.86 -12.30
N GLY A 109 16.86 -9.63 -12.58
CA GLY A 109 16.61 -8.89 -13.82
C GLY A 109 15.58 -7.76 -13.72
N LEU A 110 14.97 -7.55 -12.56
CA LEU A 110 14.29 -6.32 -12.16
C LEU A 110 15.31 -5.39 -11.49
N SER A 111 15.06 -4.07 -11.53
CA SER A 111 15.88 -3.14 -10.75
C SER A 111 15.26 -2.89 -9.40
N ASP A 112 16.06 -2.59 -8.38
CA ASP A 112 15.57 -2.34 -7.02
C ASP A 112 14.46 -1.26 -7.01
N GLY A 113 14.63 -0.22 -7.84
CA GLY A 113 13.63 0.80 -8.10
C GLY A 113 12.37 0.32 -8.83
N GLU A 114 12.47 -0.63 -9.77
CA GLU A 114 11.33 -1.25 -10.48
C GLU A 114 10.50 -2.12 -9.51
N GLU A 115 11.16 -2.82 -8.59
CA GLU A 115 10.55 -3.67 -7.58
C GLU A 115 9.79 -2.84 -6.55
N LEU A 116 10.41 -1.82 -5.95
CA LEU A 116 9.74 -1.02 -4.93
C LEU A 116 8.67 -0.07 -5.50
N ASN A 117 8.92 0.55 -6.64
CA ASN A 117 8.00 1.53 -7.23
C ASN A 117 6.99 0.93 -8.21
N GLY A 118 7.14 -0.36 -8.53
CA GLY A 118 6.37 -1.10 -9.50
C GLY A 118 6.77 -0.81 -10.95
N ILE A 119 6.66 -1.82 -11.80
CA ILE A 119 7.06 -1.77 -13.22
C ILE A 119 6.22 -0.73 -13.98
N THR A 120 6.79 0.44 -14.26
CA THR A 120 6.08 1.56 -14.92
C THR A 120 6.18 1.56 -16.45
N ASN A 121 6.97 0.67 -17.05
CA ASN A 121 7.20 0.64 -18.50
C ASN A 121 6.12 -0.17 -19.27
N PRO A 122 5.25 0.48 -20.06
CA PRO A 122 4.16 -0.21 -20.78
C PRO A 122 4.64 -1.16 -21.90
N ALA A 123 5.91 -1.07 -22.32
CA ALA A 123 6.49 -1.99 -23.29
C ALA A 123 6.98 -3.30 -22.67
N ARG A 124 7.22 -3.31 -21.34
CA ARG A 124 7.56 -4.48 -20.53
C ARG A 124 6.32 -5.14 -19.93
N TYR A 125 5.32 -4.32 -19.58
CA TYR A 125 4.02 -4.70 -18.99
C TYR A 125 3.06 -5.53 -19.87
N ALA A 126 3.43 -5.91 -21.10
CA ALA A 126 2.50 -6.54 -22.05
C ALA A 126 2.40 -8.07 -21.92
N ALA A 127 3.21 -8.69 -21.07
CA ALA A 127 3.18 -10.13 -20.78
C ALA A 127 2.37 -10.43 -19.50
N VAL A 128 2.47 -9.58 -18.49
CA VAL A 128 1.86 -9.75 -17.15
C VAL A 128 0.39 -9.33 -17.16
N VAL A 129 -0.44 -10.34 -17.41
CA VAL A 129 -1.85 -10.52 -17.05
C VAL A 129 -2.97 -9.65 -17.64
N ARG A 130 -4.03 -10.39 -17.94
CA ARG A 130 -5.43 -9.96 -18.05
C ARG A 130 -6.04 -9.49 -16.71
N HIS A 131 -5.25 -9.27 -15.67
CA HIS A 131 -5.67 -8.79 -14.35
C HIS A 131 -5.09 -7.39 -14.07
N SER A 132 -5.85 -6.39 -14.51
CA SER A 132 -5.84 -4.95 -14.14
C SER A 132 -4.62 -4.35 -13.40
N THR A 133 -3.97 -3.33 -13.99
CA THR A 133 -3.43 -2.09 -13.35
C THR A 133 -2.69 -2.16 -11.99
N TYR A 134 -2.25 -3.32 -11.51
CA TYR A 134 -1.55 -3.44 -10.25
C TYR A 134 -0.04 -3.31 -10.46
N LYS A 135 0.57 -2.60 -9.52
CA LYS A 135 2.01 -2.62 -9.27
C LYS A 135 2.24 -3.85 -8.41
N PHE A 136 3.18 -4.71 -8.80
CA PHE A 136 3.62 -5.85 -7.99
C PHE A 136 4.92 -5.42 -7.32
N PRO A 137 4.89 -5.01 -6.03
CA PRO A 137 6.11 -4.74 -5.31
C PRO A 137 6.73 -6.05 -4.81
N THR A 138 7.93 -6.35 -5.28
CA THR A 138 8.76 -7.50 -4.88
C THR A 138 9.86 -7.07 -3.89
N ASP A 139 10.59 -8.02 -3.31
CA ASP A 139 11.70 -7.73 -2.38
C ASP A 139 13.04 -7.65 -3.15
N PRO A 140 13.67 -6.47 -3.28
CA PRO A 140 14.90 -6.28 -4.07
C PRO A 140 16.16 -6.96 -3.49
N LEU A 141 16.01 -7.72 -2.41
CA LEU A 141 17.05 -8.53 -1.80
C LEU A 141 16.80 -10.03 -1.96
N ASP A 142 15.67 -10.43 -2.55
CA ASP A 142 15.22 -11.80 -2.68
C ASP A 142 14.75 -12.08 -4.11
N PRO A 143 15.53 -12.82 -4.92
CA PRO A 143 15.25 -12.95 -6.34
C PRO A 143 14.02 -13.81 -6.67
N ASP A 144 13.29 -14.32 -5.68
CA ASP A 144 12.10 -15.19 -5.75
C ASP A 144 11.23 -14.88 -4.52
N THR A 145 10.38 -13.85 -4.65
CA THR A 145 9.66 -13.21 -3.54
C THR A 145 8.64 -14.15 -2.87
N ASP A 146 8.08 -15.11 -3.60
CA ASP A 146 7.06 -16.03 -3.11
C ASP A 146 7.54 -17.48 -2.91
N ASP A 147 8.84 -17.73 -3.10
CA ASP A 147 9.54 -19.00 -2.86
C ASP A 147 8.98 -20.17 -3.69
N ASP A 148 8.46 -19.91 -4.89
CA ASP A 148 7.78 -20.90 -5.72
C ASP A 148 8.73 -21.64 -6.69
N GLY A 149 9.94 -21.11 -6.87
CA GLY A 149 11.00 -21.63 -7.71
C GLY A 149 11.22 -20.91 -9.04
N LEU A 150 10.42 -19.89 -9.37
CA LEU A 150 10.66 -18.92 -10.42
C LEU A 150 11.18 -17.63 -9.80
N SER A 151 12.13 -16.97 -10.45
CA SER A 151 12.55 -15.64 -10.01
C SER A 151 11.55 -14.58 -10.45
N ASP A 152 11.37 -13.51 -9.69
CA ASP A 152 10.39 -12.46 -9.97
C ASP A 152 10.55 -11.88 -11.39
N GLY A 153 11.79 -11.68 -11.84
CA GLY A 153 12.13 -11.29 -13.20
C GLY A 153 11.72 -12.32 -14.26
N ASP A 154 11.85 -13.63 -14.02
CA ASP A 154 11.43 -14.68 -14.95
C ASP A 154 9.89 -14.77 -15.02
N GLU A 155 9.22 -14.60 -13.89
CA GLU A 155 7.76 -14.52 -13.85
C GLU A 155 7.25 -13.32 -14.64
N VAL A 156 7.83 -12.14 -14.44
CA VAL A 156 7.44 -10.93 -15.16
C VAL A 156 7.79 -11.01 -16.67
N PHE A 157 8.98 -11.49 -17.02
CA PHE A 157 9.51 -11.40 -18.39
C PHE A 157 9.29 -12.66 -19.24
N VAL A 158 9.10 -13.83 -18.63
CA VAL A 158 9.02 -15.13 -19.32
C VAL A 158 7.64 -15.77 -19.20
N HIS A 159 7.11 -15.90 -17.98
CA HIS A 159 5.91 -16.70 -17.70
C HIS A 159 4.61 -15.88 -17.67
N GLY A 160 4.70 -14.62 -17.26
CA GLY A 160 3.56 -13.71 -17.11
C GLY A 160 2.71 -13.97 -15.87
N THR A 161 3.27 -14.64 -14.87
CA THR A 161 2.70 -14.95 -13.55
C THR A 161 2.85 -13.76 -12.59
N ASP A 162 2.20 -13.81 -11.43
CA ASP A 162 2.28 -12.80 -10.38
C ASP A 162 3.42 -13.13 -9.41
N PRO A 163 4.52 -12.36 -9.38
CA PRO A 163 5.71 -12.69 -8.58
C PRO A 163 5.55 -12.51 -7.07
N THR A 164 4.31 -12.40 -6.60
CA THR A 164 3.98 -12.30 -5.18
C THR A 164 2.94 -13.34 -4.78
N ASP A 165 2.59 -14.22 -5.70
CA ASP A 165 1.57 -15.25 -5.54
C ASP A 165 2.07 -16.58 -6.13
N PRO A 166 2.46 -17.55 -5.28
CA PRO A 166 3.15 -18.74 -5.74
C PRO A 166 2.26 -19.68 -6.57
N ASP A 167 0.98 -19.38 -6.77
CA ASP A 167 -0.02 -20.15 -7.53
C ASP A 167 -0.96 -19.14 -8.22
N THR A 168 -0.54 -18.59 -9.37
CA THR A 168 -1.19 -17.44 -10.01
C THR A 168 -2.64 -17.70 -10.42
N ASP A 169 -3.02 -18.95 -10.66
CA ASP A 169 -4.36 -19.32 -11.14
C ASP A 169 -5.23 -20.08 -10.13
N ASP A 170 -4.73 -20.24 -8.89
CA ASP A 170 -5.38 -20.84 -7.73
C ASP A 170 -5.81 -22.31 -7.97
N ASP A 171 -5.06 -23.08 -8.75
CA ASP A 171 -5.39 -24.48 -9.05
C ASP A 171 -4.75 -25.49 -8.07
N GLY A 172 -3.80 -25.03 -7.26
CA GLY A 172 -3.13 -25.82 -6.22
C GLY A 172 -1.80 -26.42 -6.64
N LEU A 173 -1.28 -26.09 -7.83
CA LEU A 173 0.12 -26.21 -8.20
C LEU A 173 0.78 -24.84 -8.15
N SER A 174 2.07 -24.80 -7.77
CA SER A 174 2.81 -23.54 -7.85
C SER A 174 3.30 -23.28 -9.27
N ASP A 175 3.42 -22.02 -9.67
CA ASP A 175 3.80 -21.65 -11.03
C ASP A 175 5.15 -22.28 -11.42
N GLY A 176 6.12 -22.31 -10.51
CA GLY A 176 7.41 -22.96 -10.68
C GLY A 176 7.33 -24.47 -10.86
N ILE A 177 6.41 -25.16 -10.17
CA ILE A 177 6.16 -26.59 -10.37
C ILE A 177 5.57 -26.83 -11.76
N GLU A 178 4.63 -25.99 -12.16
CA GLU A 178 3.96 -26.08 -13.44
C GLU A 178 4.91 -25.88 -14.61
N VAL A 179 5.79 -24.88 -14.53
CA VAL A 179 6.85 -24.66 -15.51
C VAL A 179 7.80 -25.85 -15.62
N ASP A 180 8.19 -26.44 -14.48
CA ASP A 180 9.05 -27.62 -14.44
C ASP A 180 8.39 -28.87 -15.06
N LEU A 181 7.07 -28.99 -14.93
CA LEU A 181 6.26 -30.08 -15.49
C LEU A 181 5.80 -29.80 -16.93
N GLY A 182 5.86 -28.55 -17.37
CA GLY A 182 5.43 -28.09 -18.69
C GLY A 182 3.92 -27.88 -18.83
N THR A 183 3.23 -27.66 -17.71
CA THR A 183 1.83 -27.17 -17.67
C THR A 183 1.81 -25.64 -17.83
N ASP A 184 0.63 -25.03 -17.89
CA ASP A 184 0.45 -23.59 -18.17
C ASP A 184 0.02 -22.88 -16.88
N PRO A 185 0.89 -22.08 -16.22
CA PRO A 185 0.65 -21.50 -14.89
C PRO A 185 -0.36 -20.32 -14.87
N LEU A 186 -1.19 -20.23 -15.91
CA LEU A 186 -2.19 -19.20 -16.08
C LEU A 186 -3.57 -19.80 -16.40
N GLU A 187 -3.68 -21.12 -16.39
CA GLU A 187 -4.86 -21.90 -16.74
C GLU A 187 -5.22 -22.86 -15.60
N MET A 188 -6.21 -22.45 -14.79
CA MET A 188 -6.86 -23.19 -13.67
C MET A 188 -7.37 -24.62 -14.01
N SER A 189 -7.17 -25.09 -15.24
CA SER A 189 -7.49 -26.44 -15.64
C SER A 189 -6.52 -27.42 -14.98
N LEU A 190 -6.94 -27.96 -13.84
CA LEU A 190 -6.30 -29.06 -13.12
C LEU A 190 -5.91 -30.28 -13.99
N ASP A 191 -6.41 -30.42 -15.23
CA ASP A 191 -6.09 -31.50 -16.18
C ASP A 191 -5.53 -30.87 -17.47
N SER A 192 -4.35 -30.26 -17.38
CA SER A 192 -3.79 -29.43 -18.46
C SER A 192 -2.97 -30.25 -19.46
N ASN A 193 -2.38 -31.37 -19.02
CA ASN A 193 -1.29 -32.03 -19.73
C ASN A 193 -1.73 -33.23 -20.58
N ASP A 194 -2.55 -34.13 -20.04
CA ASP A 194 -2.86 -35.41 -20.68
C ASP A 194 -4.36 -35.68 -20.97
N GLY A 195 -5.26 -34.90 -20.37
CA GLY A 195 -6.68 -34.84 -20.71
C GLY A 195 -7.49 -36.02 -20.19
N ASP A 196 -7.05 -36.64 -19.09
CA ASP A 196 -7.60 -37.89 -18.58
C ASP A 196 -8.73 -37.69 -17.53
N ASN A 197 -9.05 -36.45 -17.16
CA ASN A 197 -10.01 -36.02 -16.12
C ASN A 197 -9.58 -36.27 -14.66
N LEU A 198 -8.31 -36.57 -14.40
CA LEU A 198 -7.72 -36.48 -13.06
C LEU A 198 -6.99 -35.13 -12.89
N PRO A 199 -7.05 -34.53 -11.68
CA PRO A 199 -6.22 -33.36 -11.39
C PRO A 199 -4.72 -33.70 -11.33
N ASP A 200 -3.87 -32.95 -12.04
CA ASP A 200 -2.41 -33.01 -12.04
C ASP A 200 -1.87 -32.95 -10.59
N ALA A 201 -2.42 -32.06 -9.76
CA ALA A 201 -2.10 -31.96 -8.32
C ALA A 201 -2.45 -33.23 -7.51
N TRP A 202 -3.55 -33.90 -7.84
CA TRP A 202 -3.97 -35.14 -7.19
C TRP A 202 -3.03 -36.28 -7.56
N GLU A 203 -2.64 -36.39 -8.82
CA GLU A 203 -1.69 -37.39 -9.29
C GLU A 203 -0.30 -37.23 -8.66
N LEU A 204 0.21 -35.99 -8.56
CA LEU A 204 1.48 -35.70 -7.90
C LEU A 204 1.46 -36.07 -6.42
N ARG A 205 0.36 -35.80 -5.72
CA ARG A 205 0.21 -36.13 -4.29
C ARG A 205 0.31 -37.63 -4.02
N PHE A 206 -0.31 -38.46 -4.86
CA PHE A 206 -0.38 -39.91 -4.62
C PHE A 206 0.71 -40.72 -5.34
N PHE A 207 1.16 -40.28 -6.51
CA PHE A 207 2.05 -41.04 -7.39
C PHE A 207 3.38 -40.32 -7.69
N GLY A 208 3.44 -39.00 -7.51
CA GLY A 208 4.63 -38.18 -7.78
C GLY A 208 5.00 -38.07 -9.27
N ASN A 209 4.04 -38.32 -10.17
CA ASN A 209 4.11 -38.16 -11.62
C ASN A 209 2.69 -38.06 -12.20
N LEU A 210 2.58 -37.58 -13.44
CA LEU A 210 1.35 -37.40 -14.22
C LEU A 210 1.11 -38.54 -15.23
N ASP A 211 1.52 -39.77 -14.89
CA ASP A 211 1.41 -40.92 -15.82
C ASP A 211 0.18 -41.81 -15.52
N GLN A 212 -0.66 -41.48 -14.52
CA GLN A 212 -1.70 -42.40 -14.04
C GLN A 212 -3.06 -42.08 -14.66
N GLY A 213 -3.65 -43.06 -15.34
CA GLY A 213 -4.93 -42.86 -16.01
C GLY A 213 -6.13 -42.90 -15.06
N ASP A 214 -7.18 -42.16 -15.40
CA ASP A 214 -8.53 -42.22 -14.81
C ASP A 214 -9.13 -43.63 -14.66
N THR A 215 -8.72 -44.55 -15.53
CA THR A 215 -9.19 -45.94 -15.60
C THR A 215 -8.29 -46.95 -14.88
N ASP A 216 -7.16 -46.52 -14.31
CA ASP A 216 -6.30 -47.38 -13.52
C ASP A 216 -6.94 -47.66 -12.14
N ASP A 217 -6.68 -48.85 -11.61
CA ASP A 217 -7.17 -49.36 -10.31
C ASP A 217 -5.94 -49.93 -9.59
N MET A 218 -5.35 -49.10 -8.73
CA MET A 218 -3.99 -49.30 -8.22
C MET A 218 -3.92 -50.26 -7.04
N ASP A 219 -4.94 -50.24 -6.18
CA ASP A 219 -5.01 -51.13 -5.01
C ASP A 219 -5.88 -52.37 -5.24
N GLY A 220 -6.65 -52.42 -6.33
CA GLY A 220 -7.40 -53.58 -6.78
C GLY A 220 -8.74 -53.77 -6.07
N ASP A 221 -9.32 -52.71 -5.52
CA ASP A 221 -10.59 -52.75 -4.78
C ASP A 221 -11.84 -52.55 -5.66
N TYR A 222 -11.64 -52.41 -6.97
CA TYR A 222 -12.66 -52.18 -8.00
C TYR A 222 -13.23 -50.76 -8.07
N CYS A 223 -12.67 -49.79 -7.33
CA CYS A 223 -12.78 -48.36 -7.58
C CYS A 223 -11.55 -47.93 -8.39
N ASN A 224 -11.74 -47.35 -9.58
CA ASN A 224 -10.63 -46.79 -10.35
C ASN A 224 -10.24 -45.40 -9.83
N ASN A 225 -9.09 -44.88 -10.22
CA ASN A 225 -8.56 -43.57 -9.80
C ASN A 225 -9.60 -42.43 -9.87
N LEU A 226 -10.44 -42.39 -10.93
CA LEU A 226 -11.52 -41.41 -11.03
C LEU A 226 -12.62 -41.61 -9.96
N CYS A 227 -13.02 -42.85 -9.72
CA CYS A 227 -13.96 -43.20 -8.64
C CYS A 227 -13.38 -42.82 -7.27
N GLU A 228 -12.09 -43.01 -7.06
CA GLU A 228 -11.41 -42.69 -5.80
C GLU A 228 -11.36 -41.19 -5.57
N PHE A 229 -10.99 -40.41 -6.59
CA PHE A 229 -11.04 -38.95 -6.55
C PHE A 229 -12.46 -38.43 -6.26
N GLU A 230 -13.49 -38.93 -6.96
CA GLU A 230 -14.88 -38.49 -6.77
C GLU A 230 -15.44 -38.81 -5.37
N ASN A 231 -14.89 -39.80 -4.67
CA ASN A 231 -15.37 -40.27 -3.37
C ASN A 231 -14.39 -40.00 -2.20
N ASP A 232 -13.32 -39.24 -2.43
CA ASP A 232 -12.26 -38.93 -1.46
C ASP A 232 -11.67 -40.21 -0.82
N LEU A 233 -11.46 -41.23 -1.67
CA LEU A 233 -10.84 -42.50 -1.33
C LEU A 233 -9.36 -42.46 -1.68
N SER A 234 -8.58 -43.37 -1.10
CA SER A 234 -7.13 -43.38 -1.30
C SER A 234 -6.76 -44.38 -2.40
N PRO A 235 -6.09 -43.96 -3.50
CA PRO A 235 -5.67 -44.84 -4.61
C PRO A 235 -4.65 -45.93 -4.27
N LEU A 236 -4.29 -46.01 -3.00
CA LEU A 236 -3.24 -46.90 -2.48
C LEU A 236 -3.79 -47.83 -1.39
N LEU A 237 -5.09 -47.76 -1.04
CA LEU A 237 -5.69 -48.44 0.10
C LEU A 237 -7.07 -49.01 -0.22
N VAL A 238 -7.18 -50.34 -0.17
CA VAL A 238 -8.45 -51.08 -0.32
C VAL A 238 -9.50 -50.58 0.70
N ASP A 239 -10.52 -49.86 0.26
CA ASP A 239 -11.52 -49.23 1.14
C ASP A 239 -13.00 -49.42 0.72
N TYR A 240 -13.26 -50.43 -0.12
CA TYR A 240 -14.59 -50.95 -0.49
C TYR A 240 -15.42 -51.57 0.68
N ASP A 241 -16.76 -51.53 0.59
CA ASP A 241 -17.73 -52.11 1.55
C ASP A 241 -17.93 -53.63 1.30
N GLY A 242 -17.27 -54.46 2.11
CA GLY A 242 -17.07 -55.88 1.90
C GLY A 242 -18.27 -56.76 2.26
N ASP A 243 -19.08 -56.37 3.24
CA ASP A 243 -20.26 -57.13 3.67
C ASP A 243 -21.60 -56.51 3.23
N GLY A 244 -21.57 -55.30 2.67
CA GLY A 244 -22.66 -54.63 1.99
C GLY A 244 -23.71 -54.05 2.94
N ASP A 245 -23.34 -53.76 4.18
CA ASP A 245 -24.22 -53.19 5.18
C ASP A 245 -24.35 -51.66 5.06
N GLY A 246 -23.40 -51.00 4.38
CA GLY A 246 -23.34 -49.55 4.16
C GLY A 246 -22.24 -48.82 4.94
N VAL A 247 -21.40 -49.53 5.69
CA VAL A 247 -20.16 -49.03 6.30
C VAL A 247 -18.97 -49.55 5.50
N PHE A 248 -18.07 -48.67 5.06
CA PHE A 248 -16.86 -49.10 4.33
C PHE A 248 -15.89 -49.82 5.27
N ASP A 249 -15.24 -50.90 4.82
CA ASP A 249 -14.30 -51.71 5.60
C ASP A 249 -13.24 -50.87 6.34
N LYS A 250 -12.79 -49.75 5.74
CA LYS A 250 -11.84 -48.83 6.40
C LYS A 250 -12.39 -48.26 7.70
N TYR A 251 -13.66 -47.89 7.73
CA TYR A 251 -14.30 -47.28 8.90
C TYR A 251 -14.62 -48.31 9.98
N GLU A 252 -14.81 -49.56 9.59
CA GLU A 252 -15.01 -50.67 10.53
C GLU A 252 -13.71 -51.05 11.24
N ILE A 253 -12.58 -51.02 10.51
CA ILE A 253 -11.24 -51.33 11.03
C ILE A 253 -10.64 -50.16 11.82
N GLU A 254 -10.70 -48.93 11.29
CA GLU A 254 -10.08 -47.74 11.92
C GLU A 254 -10.98 -47.07 12.97
N GLY A 255 -12.27 -47.38 12.90
CA GLY A 255 -13.29 -46.96 13.83
C GLY A 255 -14.03 -45.70 13.39
N ARG A 256 -15.35 -45.73 13.42
CA ARG A 256 -16.22 -44.59 13.07
C ARG A 256 -16.60 -43.81 14.31
N THR A 257 -16.39 -42.49 14.30
CA THR A 257 -16.78 -41.63 15.42
C THR A 257 -18.17 -41.04 15.20
N VAL A 258 -19.08 -41.25 16.17
CA VAL A 258 -20.44 -40.69 16.22
C VAL A 258 -20.61 -39.87 17.50
N ILE A 259 -21.40 -38.82 17.42
CA ILE A 259 -21.72 -37.98 18.58
C ILE A 259 -23.13 -38.35 19.06
N VAL A 260 -23.22 -38.89 20.27
CA VAL A 260 -24.49 -39.23 20.93
C VAL A 260 -24.64 -38.32 22.15
N ASP A 261 -25.74 -37.56 22.22
CA ASP A 261 -26.02 -36.61 23.31
C ASP A 261 -24.86 -35.63 23.62
N GLY A 262 -24.07 -35.25 22.61
CA GLY A 262 -22.94 -34.33 22.73
C GLY A 262 -21.62 -34.97 23.19
N VAL A 263 -21.57 -36.30 23.29
CA VAL A 263 -20.37 -37.10 23.62
C VAL A 263 -19.93 -37.90 22.40
N SER A 264 -18.64 -37.84 22.06
CA SER A 264 -18.07 -38.59 20.95
C SER A 264 -17.74 -40.03 21.36
N PHE A 265 -18.26 -41.00 20.62
CA PHE A 265 -17.94 -42.42 20.71
C PHE A 265 -17.32 -42.90 19.41
N THR A 266 -16.33 -43.78 19.49
CA THR A 266 -15.71 -44.42 18.31
C THR A 266 -16.00 -45.91 18.34
N TYR A 267 -16.70 -46.41 17.33
CA TYR A 267 -17.12 -47.80 17.20
C TYR A 267 -16.25 -48.54 16.19
N TYR A 268 -15.95 -49.81 16.48
CA TYR A 268 -15.19 -50.72 15.63
C TYR A 268 -16.06 -51.95 15.37
N THR A 269 -16.43 -52.17 14.13
CA THR A 269 -17.34 -53.24 13.69
C THR A 269 -16.57 -54.32 12.92
N ASP A 270 -17.17 -55.49 12.71
CA ASP A 270 -16.51 -56.58 11.97
C ASP A 270 -16.80 -56.46 10.46
N PRO A 271 -15.79 -56.16 9.60
CA PRO A 271 -15.98 -55.90 8.16
C PRO A 271 -16.40 -57.12 7.32
N ASN A 272 -16.84 -58.19 7.96
CA ASN A 272 -17.37 -59.38 7.32
C ASN A 272 -18.71 -59.82 7.93
N ASN A 273 -19.28 -59.02 8.83
CA ASN A 273 -20.48 -59.33 9.55
C ASN A 273 -21.38 -58.10 9.67
N PRO A 274 -22.47 -58.04 8.89
CA PRO A 274 -23.31 -56.84 8.76
C PRO A 274 -24.24 -56.62 9.97
N ASP A 275 -23.94 -57.13 11.16
CA ASP A 275 -24.71 -57.03 12.42
C ASP A 275 -23.78 -57.54 13.52
N THR A 276 -22.93 -56.64 14.02
CA THR A 276 -21.75 -56.97 14.84
C THR A 276 -22.15 -57.56 16.20
N ASP A 277 -23.24 -57.08 16.81
CA ASP A 277 -23.66 -57.51 18.15
C ASP A 277 -24.84 -58.51 18.16
N GLY A 278 -25.51 -58.69 17.02
CA GLY A 278 -26.52 -59.71 16.78
C GLY A 278 -27.90 -59.38 17.36
N ASP A 279 -28.22 -58.11 17.59
CA ASP A 279 -29.51 -57.68 18.14
C ASP A 279 -30.63 -57.60 17.06
N GLY A 280 -30.24 -57.62 15.78
CA GLY A 280 -31.11 -57.57 14.61
C GLY A 280 -31.16 -56.22 13.88
N LEU A 281 -30.36 -55.25 14.29
CA LEU A 281 -29.96 -54.06 13.53
C LEU A 281 -28.63 -54.33 12.80
N ASN A 282 -28.42 -53.73 11.63
CA ASN A 282 -27.09 -53.78 11.01
C ASN A 282 -26.27 -52.56 11.42
N ASP A 283 -24.94 -52.65 11.34
CA ASP A 283 -24.05 -51.64 11.89
C ASP A 283 -24.31 -50.26 11.26
N TYR A 284 -24.62 -50.20 9.96
CA TYR A 284 -25.09 -48.96 9.33
C TYR A 284 -26.42 -48.42 9.92
N GLU A 285 -27.45 -49.23 10.11
CA GLU A 285 -28.76 -48.81 10.67
C GLU A 285 -28.64 -48.21 12.06
N GLU A 286 -27.69 -48.69 12.85
CA GLU A 286 -27.42 -48.24 14.22
C GLU A 286 -26.72 -46.87 14.26
N LEU A 287 -25.87 -46.62 13.26
CA LEU A 287 -25.14 -45.37 13.09
C LEU A 287 -25.99 -44.28 12.39
N VAL A 288 -27.13 -44.65 11.79
CA VAL A 288 -28.05 -43.71 11.15
C VAL A 288 -29.00 -43.10 12.19
N PRO A 289 -28.98 -41.77 12.37
CA PRO A 289 -29.82 -41.15 13.39
C PRO A 289 -31.31 -41.21 13.05
N TYR A 290 -32.14 -41.56 14.02
CA TYR A 290 -33.60 -41.53 13.94
C TYR A 290 -34.20 -40.56 14.97
N SER A 291 -35.53 -40.53 15.06
CA SER A 291 -36.24 -39.63 15.98
C SER A 291 -37.28 -40.40 16.79
N ILE A 292 -37.26 -40.19 18.10
CA ILE A 292 -38.26 -40.70 19.06
C ILE A 292 -39.07 -39.53 19.62
N ARG A 293 -40.20 -39.83 20.25
CA ARG A 293 -41.08 -38.82 20.84
C ARG A 293 -41.29 -39.11 22.32
N VAL A 294 -40.78 -38.22 23.17
CA VAL A 294 -40.75 -38.35 24.63
C VAL A 294 -41.36 -37.10 25.25
N ASN A 295 -42.25 -37.26 26.24
CA ASN A 295 -43.00 -36.18 26.90
C ASN A 295 -43.64 -35.20 25.90
N GLY A 296 -44.17 -35.75 24.81
CA GLY A 296 -44.77 -35.01 23.71
C GLY A 296 -43.80 -34.25 22.78
N SER A 297 -42.50 -34.26 23.06
CA SER A 297 -41.43 -33.59 22.31
C SER A 297 -40.61 -34.56 21.46
N TRP A 298 -40.13 -34.10 20.29
CA TRP A 298 -39.26 -34.92 19.45
C TRP A 298 -37.81 -34.86 19.95
N ILE A 299 -37.21 -36.03 20.17
CA ILE A 299 -35.76 -36.18 20.31
C ILE A 299 -35.26 -36.68 18.96
N THR A 300 -34.43 -35.86 18.30
CA THR A 300 -33.86 -36.15 16.98
C THR A 300 -32.38 -36.47 17.13
N GLY A 301 -31.85 -37.35 16.28
CA GLY A 301 -30.42 -37.66 16.31
C GLY A 301 -30.08 -38.85 17.19
N VAL A 302 -31.07 -39.69 17.53
CA VAL A 302 -30.87 -40.91 18.33
C VAL A 302 -30.20 -41.96 17.45
N THR A 303 -29.13 -42.56 17.95
CA THR A 303 -28.41 -43.71 17.36
C THR A 303 -28.30 -44.80 18.42
N SER A 304 -27.77 -45.97 18.05
CA SER A 304 -27.52 -47.10 18.97
C SER A 304 -26.04 -47.52 18.94
N ASP A 305 -25.61 -48.47 19.79
CA ASP A 305 -24.20 -48.90 19.86
C ASP A 305 -24.03 -50.22 19.10
N PRO A 306 -23.43 -50.23 17.88
CA PRO A 306 -23.38 -51.42 17.04
C PRO A 306 -22.50 -52.57 17.57
N THR A 307 -21.94 -52.39 18.76
CA THR A 307 -21.11 -53.40 19.43
C THR A 307 -21.75 -53.94 20.71
N SER A 308 -22.96 -53.50 21.06
CA SER A 308 -23.60 -53.78 22.35
C SER A 308 -25.12 -53.72 22.32
N ALA A 309 -25.75 -54.88 22.11
CA ALA A 309 -27.19 -55.11 22.04
C ALA A 309 -28.09 -54.68 23.22
N ASP A 310 -27.59 -54.07 24.29
CA ASP A 310 -28.33 -53.49 25.43
C ASP A 310 -27.34 -52.61 26.20
N ARG A 311 -27.22 -51.35 25.76
CA ARG A 311 -26.11 -50.49 26.17
C ARG A 311 -26.29 -49.87 27.55
N ASP A 312 -27.51 -49.51 27.94
CA ASP A 312 -27.81 -48.90 29.24
C ASP A 312 -28.22 -49.90 30.32
N GLY A 313 -28.51 -51.15 29.95
CA GLY A 313 -28.68 -52.28 30.85
C GLY A 313 -30.04 -52.34 31.54
N ASP A 314 -31.06 -51.72 30.95
CA ASP A 314 -32.43 -51.73 31.46
C ASP A 314 -33.19 -53.04 31.11
N GLY A 315 -32.60 -53.83 30.19
CA GLY A 315 -33.08 -55.14 29.76
C GLY A 315 -33.85 -55.14 28.44
N LEU A 316 -33.84 -54.05 27.68
CA LEU A 316 -34.31 -53.96 26.29
C LEU A 316 -33.10 -53.93 25.33
N SER A 317 -33.23 -54.59 24.18
CA SER A 317 -32.24 -54.43 23.12
C SER A 317 -32.46 -53.17 22.28
N ASP A 318 -31.43 -52.69 21.58
CA ASP A 318 -31.48 -51.48 20.76
C ASP A 318 -32.63 -51.56 19.71
N LEU A 319 -32.86 -52.75 19.11
CA LEU A 319 -34.05 -53.03 18.29
C LEU A 319 -35.38 -52.93 19.07
N GLU A 320 -35.46 -53.47 20.29
CA GLU A 320 -36.66 -53.41 21.13
C GLU A 320 -36.98 -51.97 21.53
N GLU A 321 -35.97 -51.18 21.87
CA GLU A 321 -36.10 -49.76 22.19
C GLU A 321 -36.57 -48.95 20.98
N ARG A 322 -35.99 -49.21 19.80
CA ARG A 322 -36.44 -48.62 18.54
C ARG A 322 -37.91 -48.92 18.25
N ASN A 323 -38.40 -50.11 18.63
CA ASN A 323 -39.79 -50.51 18.48
C ASN A 323 -40.74 -49.90 19.53
N HIS A 324 -40.21 -49.59 20.72
CA HIS A 324 -40.95 -49.01 21.84
C HIS A 324 -40.80 -47.49 21.97
N ASN A 325 -40.02 -46.86 21.08
CA ASN A 325 -39.73 -45.43 21.06
C ASN A 325 -38.95 -44.91 22.29
N THR A 326 -38.15 -45.78 22.91
CA THR A 326 -37.25 -45.48 24.03
C THR A 326 -35.83 -45.22 23.54
N HIS A 327 -34.93 -44.78 24.43
CA HIS A 327 -33.61 -44.25 24.09
C HIS A 327 -32.47 -45.22 24.48
N PRO A 328 -31.66 -45.73 23.52
CA PRO A 328 -30.59 -46.75 23.73
C PRO A 328 -29.42 -46.43 24.64
N TYR A 329 -29.44 -45.31 25.35
CA TYR A 329 -28.36 -44.89 26.25
C TYR A 329 -28.93 -44.38 27.57
N ARG A 330 -30.24 -44.50 27.79
CA ARG A 330 -30.97 -43.95 28.92
C ARG A 330 -31.99 -44.97 29.35
N ALA A 331 -31.64 -45.69 30.42
CA ALA A 331 -32.51 -46.67 31.03
C ALA A 331 -33.88 -46.09 31.45
N ASP A 332 -33.99 -44.78 31.68
CA ASP A 332 -35.24 -44.04 31.96
C ASP A 332 -35.37 -42.93 30.91
N THR A 333 -36.21 -43.16 29.91
CA THR A 333 -36.31 -42.29 28.73
C THR A 333 -37.04 -40.99 29.02
N ASP A 334 -38.12 -41.01 29.80
CA ASP A 334 -38.96 -39.84 30.07
C ASP A 334 -38.62 -39.08 31.35
N GLY A 335 -37.73 -39.64 32.17
CA GLY A 335 -37.12 -38.99 33.32
C GLY A 335 -38.02 -38.94 34.55
N ASP A 336 -39.00 -39.83 34.65
CA ASP A 336 -39.90 -39.94 35.79
C ASP A 336 -39.29 -40.75 36.96
N GLY A 337 -38.20 -41.48 36.70
CA GLY A 337 -37.46 -42.30 37.64
C GLY A 337 -37.78 -43.81 37.58
N LEU A 338 -38.55 -44.27 36.62
CA LEU A 338 -38.75 -45.68 36.26
C LEU A 338 -37.91 -46.04 35.03
N ASP A 339 -37.26 -47.20 35.07
CA ASP A 339 -36.52 -47.67 33.90
C ASP A 339 -37.51 -48.20 32.83
N ASP A 340 -37.29 -47.94 31.55
CA ASP A 340 -38.17 -48.26 30.44
C ASP A 340 -38.48 -49.78 30.38
N GLY A 341 -37.45 -50.60 30.59
CA GLY A 341 -37.58 -52.05 30.71
C GLY A 341 -38.54 -52.48 31.84
N ILE A 342 -38.66 -51.71 32.93
CA ILE A 342 -39.61 -51.97 34.02
C ILE A 342 -41.03 -51.61 33.59
N GLU A 343 -41.20 -50.48 32.92
CA GLU A 343 -42.50 -49.98 32.48
C GLU A 343 -43.11 -50.86 31.38
N ILE A 344 -42.28 -51.35 30.46
CA ILE A 344 -42.72 -52.24 29.40
C ILE A 344 -43.03 -53.65 29.95
N ASN A 345 -42.18 -54.17 30.85
CA ASN A 345 -42.35 -55.54 31.38
C ASN A 345 -43.29 -55.61 32.60
N GLY A 346 -43.65 -54.47 33.21
CA GLY A 346 -44.77 -54.30 34.14
C GLY A 346 -44.55 -54.80 35.57
N THR A 347 -43.32 -54.78 36.10
CA THR A 347 -43.03 -55.25 37.47
C THR A 347 -42.23 -54.26 38.33
N TYR A 348 -42.93 -53.46 39.14
CA TYR A 348 -42.34 -52.70 40.26
C TYR A 348 -42.89 -53.21 41.61
N GLY A 349 -42.10 -54.00 42.34
CA GLY A 349 -42.50 -54.59 43.62
C GLY A 349 -43.63 -55.62 43.52
N ASP A 350 -44.72 -55.42 44.28
CA ASP A 350 -45.92 -56.28 44.31
C ASP A 350 -47.08 -55.74 43.43
N PHE A 351 -46.87 -54.63 42.72
CA PHE A 351 -47.88 -53.94 41.93
C PHE A 351 -47.67 -54.15 40.42
N TRP A 352 -48.76 -54.17 39.66
CA TRP A 352 -48.71 -54.14 38.20
C TRP A 352 -48.56 -52.68 37.77
N THR A 353 -47.46 -52.34 37.10
CA THR A 353 -47.01 -50.96 36.86
C THR A 353 -46.62 -50.73 35.41
N ALA A 354 -47.35 -51.35 34.47
CA ALA A 354 -47.13 -51.02 33.07
C ALA A 354 -47.64 -49.59 32.84
N THR A 355 -46.71 -48.64 32.77
CA THR A 355 -46.88 -47.21 32.49
C THR A 355 -46.27 -46.90 31.12
N SER A 356 -46.28 -45.64 30.70
CA SER A 356 -45.74 -45.23 29.41
C SER A 356 -44.27 -44.85 29.53
N PRO A 357 -43.31 -45.56 28.91
CA PRO A 357 -41.86 -45.26 29.02
C PRO A 357 -41.40 -44.01 28.25
N VAL A 358 -42.35 -43.19 27.85
CA VAL A 358 -42.13 -41.98 27.05
C VAL A 358 -43.05 -40.83 27.49
N GLU A 359 -43.82 -41.01 28.56
CA GLU A 359 -44.71 -40.00 29.14
C GLU A 359 -44.63 -40.06 30.67
N ALA A 360 -43.84 -39.17 31.26
CA ALA A 360 -43.54 -39.13 32.70
C ALA A 360 -44.75 -38.87 33.63
N ASP A 361 -45.92 -38.65 33.05
CA ASP A 361 -47.22 -38.37 33.69
C ASP A 361 -48.29 -38.97 32.77
N SER A 362 -48.60 -40.25 32.99
CA SER A 362 -49.43 -41.07 32.11
C SER A 362 -50.90 -40.63 32.06
N ASP A 363 -51.40 -39.91 33.08
CA ASP A 363 -52.79 -39.47 33.15
C ASP A 363 -52.99 -37.94 33.05
N GLY A 364 -51.90 -37.18 33.05
CA GLY A 364 -51.85 -35.75 32.77
C GLY A 364 -52.24 -34.86 33.93
N ASP A 365 -52.12 -35.36 35.17
CA ASP A 365 -52.57 -34.69 36.39
C ASP A 365 -51.49 -33.84 37.08
N ARG A 366 -50.26 -33.91 36.55
CA ARG A 366 -49.04 -33.19 36.94
C ARG A 366 -48.32 -33.78 38.15
N LEU A 367 -48.59 -35.04 38.47
CA LEU A 367 -47.79 -35.91 39.33
C LEU A 367 -47.10 -36.95 38.44
N SER A 368 -45.88 -37.38 38.79
CA SER A 368 -45.17 -38.38 37.98
C SER A 368 -45.62 -39.80 38.32
N ASP A 369 -45.52 -40.74 37.37
CA ASP A 369 -45.99 -42.10 37.60
C ASP A 369 -45.24 -42.76 38.78
N LEU A 370 -43.93 -42.48 38.95
CA LEU A 370 -43.17 -42.88 40.13
C LEU A 370 -43.69 -42.24 41.43
N ASP A 371 -43.91 -40.92 41.46
CA ASP A 371 -44.39 -40.21 42.66
C ASP A 371 -45.74 -40.76 43.12
N GLU A 372 -46.64 -41.02 42.18
CA GLU A 372 -47.94 -41.62 42.45
C GLU A 372 -47.80 -43.04 43.00
N LEU A 373 -46.92 -43.84 42.40
CA LEU A 373 -46.64 -45.20 42.86
C LEU A 373 -46.04 -45.23 44.28
N GLU A 374 -45.18 -44.26 44.63
CA GLU A 374 -44.63 -44.11 45.98
C GLU A 374 -45.67 -43.65 47.01
N LEU A 375 -46.59 -42.76 46.62
CA LEU A 375 -47.68 -42.25 47.48
C LEU A 375 -48.79 -43.29 47.69
N ARG A 376 -48.89 -44.28 46.81
CA ARG A 376 -49.91 -45.33 46.85
C ARG A 376 -49.57 -46.42 47.88
N THR A 377 -50.22 -46.34 49.05
CA THR A 377 -50.14 -47.40 50.07
C THR A 377 -51.45 -48.18 50.20
N ALA A 378 -51.36 -49.45 50.62
CA ALA A 378 -52.54 -50.28 50.89
C ALA A 378 -53.52 -49.73 51.96
N ALA A 379 -53.17 -48.64 52.66
CA ALA A 379 -53.97 -48.00 53.70
C ALA A 379 -54.84 -46.82 53.21
N HIS A 380 -54.54 -46.27 52.03
CA HIS A 380 -55.26 -45.13 51.45
C HIS A 380 -55.65 -45.42 49.98
N PRO A 381 -56.84 -45.98 49.74
CA PRO A 381 -57.29 -46.37 48.40
C PRO A 381 -57.83 -45.19 47.55
N THR A 382 -57.70 -43.96 48.04
CA THR A 382 -58.06 -42.71 47.35
C THR A 382 -56.84 -41.78 47.27
N CYS A 383 -55.64 -42.37 47.33
CA CYS A 383 -54.38 -41.69 47.02
C CYS A 383 -54.12 -41.79 45.50
N PRO A 384 -53.19 -40.98 44.98
CA PRO A 384 -52.95 -40.86 43.54
C PRO A 384 -52.70 -42.22 42.84
N ASP A 385 -53.20 -42.35 41.61
CA ASP A 385 -53.15 -43.55 40.78
C ASP A 385 -52.74 -43.13 39.36
N PRO A 386 -51.63 -43.66 38.78
CA PRO A 386 -51.05 -43.19 37.50
C PRO A 386 -51.90 -43.27 36.24
N TRP A 387 -53.17 -43.62 36.40
CA TRP A 387 -54.14 -43.80 35.34
C TRP A 387 -55.42 -43.00 35.61
N ASN A 388 -55.47 -42.18 36.67
CA ASN A 388 -56.64 -41.43 37.09
C ASN A 388 -56.31 -40.09 37.76
N ALA A 389 -56.34 -39.04 36.94
CA ALA A 389 -56.04 -37.65 37.27
C ALA A 389 -56.93 -36.94 38.31
N ASP A 390 -57.77 -37.65 39.06
CA ASP A 390 -58.63 -37.16 40.16
C ASP A 390 -59.05 -38.41 40.96
N SER A 391 -58.16 -38.89 41.83
CA SER A 391 -58.31 -40.16 42.52
C SER A 391 -59.41 -40.17 43.58
N ASP A 392 -59.79 -39.00 44.09
CA ASP A 392 -60.83 -38.87 45.12
C ASP A 392 -62.17 -38.30 44.60
N GLY A 393 -62.17 -37.72 43.39
CA GLY A 393 -63.35 -37.27 42.66
C GLY A 393 -63.88 -35.91 43.11
N ASP A 394 -63.07 -35.10 43.77
CA ASP A 394 -63.46 -33.78 44.28
C ASP A 394 -63.41 -32.66 43.23
N GLY A 395 -62.82 -32.96 42.07
CA GLY A 395 -62.69 -32.07 40.92
C GLY A 395 -61.38 -31.28 40.88
N LEU A 396 -60.44 -31.54 41.80
CA LEU A 396 -59.04 -31.13 41.70
C LEU A 396 -58.19 -32.34 41.29
N PRO A 397 -57.28 -32.17 40.32
CA PRO A 397 -56.30 -33.21 40.02
C PRO A 397 -55.34 -33.46 41.18
N ASP A 398 -54.89 -34.70 41.36
CA ASP A 398 -54.12 -35.10 42.53
C ASP A 398 -52.78 -34.34 42.61
N GLY A 399 -52.14 -34.10 41.45
CA GLY A 399 -50.96 -33.23 41.32
C GLY A 399 -51.15 -31.79 41.83
N HIS A 400 -52.38 -31.31 41.99
CA HIS A 400 -52.70 -29.99 42.56
C HIS A 400 -52.84 -29.99 44.09
N GLU A 401 -53.12 -31.15 44.70
CA GLU A 401 -53.46 -31.27 46.12
C GLU A 401 -52.23 -31.41 47.05
N THR A 402 -51.09 -31.80 46.48
CA THR A 402 -49.85 -32.14 47.20
C THR A 402 -49.18 -30.95 47.91
N LEU A 403 -49.59 -29.70 47.65
CA LEU A 403 -48.96 -28.48 48.21
C LEU A 403 -49.57 -27.96 49.52
N THR A 404 -50.76 -28.40 49.95
CA THR A 404 -51.45 -27.77 51.11
C THR A 404 -51.90 -28.69 52.23
N ASP A 405 -51.37 -29.90 52.27
CA ASP A 405 -52.00 -31.05 52.96
C ASP A 405 -53.24 -31.46 52.14
N PRO A 406 -53.34 -32.71 51.66
CA PRO A 406 -54.46 -33.19 50.84
C PRO A 406 -55.85 -33.16 51.54
N CYS A 407 -56.03 -32.36 52.62
CA CYS A 407 -57.03 -32.59 53.67
C CYS A 407 -57.57 -31.35 54.51
N LEU A 408 -57.68 -30.02 54.11
CA LEU A 408 -58.60 -28.88 54.64
C LEU A 408 -58.03 -27.40 54.95
N HIS A 409 -58.81 -26.25 54.90
CA HIS A 409 -58.36 -24.78 55.07
C HIS A 409 -59.32 -23.65 55.69
N ASP A 410 -58.86 -22.50 56.35
CA ASP A 410 -59.62 -21.20 56.70
C ASP A 410 -58.79 -19.91 57.22
N ALA A 411 -58.86 -18.67 56.62
CA ALA A 411 -58.23 -17.34 57.02
C ALA A 411 -58.95 -16.07 56.39
N PRO A 412 -58.63 -14.73 56.59
CA PRO A 412 -59.33 -13.56 55.94
C PRO A 412 -58.74 -13.03 54.59
N LEU A 413 -59.53 -12.25 53.81
CA LEU A 413 -59.28 -11.90 52.38
C LEU A 413 -58.91 -10.41 52.13
N ILE A 414 -57.75 -10.11 51.54
CA ILE A 414 -57.21 -8.78 51.19
C ILE A 414 -56.91 -8.72 49.69
N VAL A 415 -57.20 -7.61 49.00
CA VAL A 415 -56.84 -7.37 47.59
C VAL A 415 -55.68 -6.37 47.51
N SER A 416 -54.63 -6.70 46.75
CA SER A 416 -53.46 -5.84 46.51
C SER A 416 -52.97 -5.98 45.06
N ILE A 417 -52.09 -5.07 44.63
CA ILE A 417 -51.31 -5.24 43.39
C ILE A 417 -49.90 -5.64 43.82
N ALA A 418 -49.39 -6.75 43.30
CA ALA A 418 -48.07 -7.23 43.64
C ALA A 418 -46.99 -6.45 42.87
N GLY A 419 -46.09 -5.81 43.61
CA GLY A 419 -44.82 -5.31 43.12
C GLY A 419 -44.89 -4.11 42.16
N SER A 420 -43.72 -3.75 41.65
CA SER A 420 -43.54 -2.92 40.47
C SER A 420 -42.91 -3.80 39.39
N THR A 421 -43.21 -3.54 38.13
CA THR A 421 -42.64 -4.29 37.01
C THR A 421 -41.76 -3.37 36.18
N VAL A 422 -40.70 -3.94 35.61
CA VAL A 422 -39.82 -3.28 34.67
C VAL A 422 -39.93 -4.06 33.39
N VAL A 423 -40.30 -3.39 32.30
CA VAL A 423 -40.37 -4.00 30.98
C VAL A 423 -39.66 -3.12 29.99
N ASP A 424 -39.11 -3.77 28.97
CA ASP A 424 -38.59 -3.08 27.80
C ASP A 424 -39.76 -2.63 26.92
N GLU A 425 -39.54 -1.55 26.18
CA GLU A 425 -40.50 -1.11 25.18
C GLU A 425 -40.94 -2.23 24.22
N GLY A 426 -42.20 -2.18 23.81
CA GLY A 426 -42.81 -3.18 22.93
C GLY A 426 -43.18 -4.50 23.62
N GLN A 427 -42.81 -4.68 24.90
CA GLN A 427 -43.23 -5.83 25.69
C GLN A 427 -44.55 -5.58 26.43
N THR A 428 -45.19 -6.68 26.85
CA THR A 428 -46.38 -6.60 27.69
C THR A 428 -46.00 -6.43 29.16
N ALA A 429 -46.27 -5.26 29.74
CA ALA A 429 -46.22 -5.08 31.18
C ALA A 429 -47.35 -5.86 31.86
N GLN A 430 -47.02 -6.75 32.79
CA GLN A 430 -47.99 -7.50 33.57
C GLN A 430 -47.91 -7.09 35.05
N LEU A 431 -49.06 -6.74 35.61
CA LEU A 431 -49.26 -6.52 37.04
C LEU A 431 -50.13 -7.64 37.59
N ILE A 432 -49.72 -8.24 38.70
CA ILE A 432 -50.51 -9.27 39.36
C ILE A 432 -51.42 -8.59 40.37
N VAL A 433 -52.72 -8.65 40.14
CA VAL A 433 -53.73 -8.26 41.13
C VAL A 433 -54.05 -9.51 41.94
N GLN A 434 -53.79 -9.48 43.25
CA GLN A 434 -53.81 -10.67 44.10
C GLN A 434 -54.69 -10.52 45.34
N LEU A 435 -55.11 -11.67 45.85
CA LEU A 435 -55.88 -11.91 47.05
C LEU A 435 -55.00 -12.59 48.10
N SER A 436 -55.22 -12.32 49.38
CA SER A 436 -54.49 -13.01 50.46
C SER A 436 -54.88 -14.49 50.65
N ARG A 437 -55.90 -14.98 49.93
CA ARG A 437 -56.39 -16.38 49.89
C ARG A 437 -57.44 -16.52 48.78
N VAL A 438 -57.90 -17.74 48.49
CA VAL A 438 -58.96 -17.97 47.50
C VAL A 438 -60.29 -17.34 47.93
N ALA A 439 -61.01 -16.73 46.97
CA ALA A 439 -62.37 -16.23 47.16
C ALA A 439 -63.39 -17.19 46.53
N TYR A 440 -64.51 -17.41 47.22
CA TYR A 440 -65.61 -18.25 46.74
C TYR A 440 -66.66 -17.48 45.92
N GLU A 441 -66.30 -16.30 45.44
CA GLU A 441 -67.02 -15.50 44.45
C GLU A 441 -66.02 -14.74 43.57
N HIS A 442 -66.42 -14.32 42.37
CA HIS A 442 -65.56 -13.52 41.51
C HIS A 442 -65.34 -12.13 42.13
N ILE A 443 -64.09 -11.68 42.26
CA ILE A 443 -63.77 -10.34 42.76
C ILE A 443 -63.46 -9.41 41.58
N VAL A 444 -64.26 -8.36 41.41
CA VAL A 444 -64.04 -7.35 40.37
C VAL A 444 -63.25 -6.18 40.95
N VAL A 445 -62.08 -5.89 40.39
CA VAL A 445 -61.15 -4.84 40.80
C VAL A 445 -61.09 -3.76 39.72
N ASN A 446 -61.42 -2.52 40.06
CA ASN A 446 -61.30 -1.38 39.16
C ASN A 446 -59.99 -0.65 39.44
N LEU A 447 -59.17 -0.46 38.41
CA LEU A 447 -57.85 0.17 38.46
C LEU A 447 -57.89 1.60 37.93
N ALA A 448 -56.86 2.39 38.27
CA ALA A 448 -56.66 3.74 37.73
C ALA A 448 -55.16 4.03 37.53
N ILE A 449 -54.84 4.72 36.44
CA ILE A 449 -53.50 5.27 36.17
C ILE A 449 -53.43 6.69 36.78
N ALA A 450 -52.37 6.97 37.54
CA ALA A 450 -52.18 8.26 38.17
C ALA A 450 -51.70 9.32 37.16
N GLY A 451 -52.17 10.56 37.32
CA GLY A 451 -51.87 11.67 36.40
C GLY A 451 -50.45 12.23 36.48
N ASN A 452 -49.60 11.71 37.37
CA ASN A 452 -48.18 12.03 37.48
C ASN A 452 -47.29 10.97 36.79
N SER A 453 -47.87 10.07 36.00
CA SER A 453 -47.11 9.17 35.11
C SER A 453 -46.40 10.01 34.04
N THR A 454 -45.16 9.62 33.69
CA THR A 454 -44.41 10.28 32.60
C THR A 454 -44.76 9.68 31.25
N ALA A 455 -45.14 8.40 31.22
CA ALA A 455 -45.63 7.72 30.03
C ALA A 455 -47.05 8.18 29.63
N THR A 456 -47.26 8.41 28.34
CA THR A 456 -48.45 8.92 27.67
C THR A 456 -49.13 7.84 26.83
N ALA A 457 -50.43 7.65 27.04
CA ALA A 457 -51.22 6.71 26.27
C ALA A 457 -51.25 7.07 24.77
N GLY A 458 -50.98 6.07 23.92
CA GLY A 458 -50.90 6.20 22.47
C GLY A 458 -49.53 6.65 21.95
N GLN A 459 -48.57 6.97 22.82
CA GLN A 459 -47.16 7.13 22.47
C GLN A 459 -46.36 5.95 23.05
N ASP A 460 -46.43 5.74 24.36
CA ASP A 460 -45.52 4.81 25.06
C ASP A 460 -46.24 3.52 25.49
N TYR A 461 -47.58 3.56 25.55
CA TYR A 461 -48.40 2.38 25.78
C TYR A 461 -49.77 2.48 25.12
N VAL A 462 -50.36 1.33 24.82
CA VAL A 462 -51.73 1.25 24.32
C VAL A 462 -52.70 1.43 25.49
N GLN A 463 -53.58 2.44 25.41
CA GLN A 463 -54.65 2.63 26.40
C GLN A 463 -55.47 1.33 26.55
N PRO A 464 -55.51 0.69 27.74
CA PRO A 464 -56.26 -0.53 27.92
C PRO A 464 -57.76 -0.32 27.64
N ALA A 465 -58.38 -1.27 26.94
CA ALA A 465 -59.81 -1.22 26.60
C ALA A 465 -60.72 -1.23 27.84
N SER A 466 -60.21 -1.76 28.96
CA SER A 466 -60.87 -1.76 30.27
C SER A 466 -59.83 -1.62 31.38
N MET A 467 -60.10 -0.75 32.36
CA MET A 467 -59.32 -0.65 33.59
C MET A 467 -59.93 -1.51 34.70
N GLN A 468 -60.35 -2.73 34.36
CA GLN A 468 -61.02 -3.65 35.27
C GLN A 468 -60.42 -5.05 35.15
N VAL A 469 -60.15 -5.67 36.29
CA VAL A 469 -59.65 -7.04 36.41
C VAL A 469 -60.66 -7.84 37.21
N THR A 470 -60.96 -9.06 36.78
CA THR A 470 -61.82 -9.99 37.55
C THR A 470 -60.96 -11.16 38.00
N ILE A 471 -60.85 -11.36 39.31
CA ILE A 471 -60.24 -12.56 39.88
C ILE A 471 -61.34 -13.63 39.97
N PRO A 472 -61.25 -14.74 39.20
CA PRO A 472 -62.29 -15.75 39.20
C PRO A 472 -62.47 -16.45 40.54
N ILE A 473 -63.63 -17.08 40.74
CA ILE A 473 -63.86 -17.95 41.90
C ILE A 473 -62.75 -19.02 42.01
N GLY A 474 -62.28 -19.28 43.23
CA GLY A 474 -61.23 -20.28 43.49
C GLY A 474 -59.81 -19.82 43.13
N GLN A 475 -59.64 -18.67 42.47
CA GLN A 475 -58.33 -18.10 42.15
C GLN A 475 -57.88 -17.11 43.23
N THR A 476 -56.57 -16.98 43.42
CA THR A 476 -55.97 -15.95 44.31
C THR A 476 -55.47 -14.74 43.55
N SER A 477 -55.38 -14.78 42.22
CA SER A 477 -54.86 -13.66 41.45
C SER A 477 -55.43 -13.60 40.05
N ALA A 478 -55.32 -12.43 39.43
CA ALA A 478 -55.51 -12.24 38.01
C ALA A 478 -54.50 -11.22 37.48
N ILE A 479 -54.13 -11.37 36.22
CA ILE A 479 -53.16 -10.51 35.56
C ILE A 479 -53.88 -9.31 34.95
N PHE A 480 -53.32 -8.12 35.17
CA PHE A 480 -53.60 -6.93 34.40
C PHE A 480 -52.45 -6.66 33.45
N SER A 481 -52.73 -6.56 32.17
CA SER A 481 -51.72 -6.33 31.15
C SER A 481 -51.87 -4.95 30.53
N ILE A 482 -50.76 -4.23 30.39
CA ILE A 482 -50.63 -3.04 29.55
C ILE A 482 -49.64 -3.38 28.44
N GLN A 483 -50.03 -3.17 27.19
CA GLN A 483 -49.09 -3.25 26.07
C GLN A 483 -48.29 -1.97 26.01
N THR A 484 -46.97 -2.05 26.24
CA THR A 484 -46.07 -0.93 25.92
C THR A 484 -45.89 -0.87 24.41
N LEU A 485 -45.59 0.31 23.91
CA LEU A 485 -45.28 0.53 22.51
C LEU A 485 -43.77 0.58 22.39
N HIS A 486 -43.25 0.08 21.28
CA HIS A 486 -41.88 0.35 20.84
C HIS A 486 -42.00 1.13 19.54
N GLN A 487 -41.35 2.28 19.47
CA GLN A 487 -41.41 3.12 18.29
C GLN A 487 -40.58 2.49 17.15
N PRO A 488 -41.08 2.44 15.90
CA PRO A 488 -40.40 1.77 14.80
C PRO A 488 -39.17 2.51 14.24
N VAL A 489 -38.75 3.61 14.87
CA VAL A 489 -37.58 4.41 14.48
C VAL A 489 -36.82 4.67 15.77
N GLY A 490 -35.78 3.87 16.02
CA GLY A 490 -35.11 3.81 17.32
C GLY A 490 -34.67 5.19 17.81
N ARG A 491 -35.43 5.72 18.76
CA ARG A 491 -35.24 7.06 19.33
C ARG A 491 -34.77 6.86 20.74
N ASP A 492 -33.47 7.03 20.93
CA ASP A 492 -32.87 7.08 22.26
C ASP A 492 -33.56 8.17 23.11
N GLU A 493 -34.24 7.73 24.17
CA GLU A 493 -35.11 8.53 25.06
C GLU A 493 -34.75 8.35 26.55
N ASP A 494 -35.69 8.57 27.47
CA ASP A 494 -35.48 8.48 28.93
C ASP A 494 -36.51 7.51 29.51
N ASP A 495 -36.12 6.53 30.34
CA ASP A 495 -37.08 5.61 30.99
C ASP A 495 -38.36 6.29 31.53
N GLU A 496 -39.54 5.82 31.11
CA GLU A 496 -40.82 6.33 31.56
C GLU A 496 -41.53 5.46 32.61
N TYR A 497 -42.50 6.07 33.30
CA TYR A 497 -43.19 5.46 34.44
C TYR A 497 -44.70 5.56 34.29
N ILE A 498 -45.40 4.43 34.48
CA ILE A 498 -46.85 4.35 34.69
C ILE A 498 -47.12 3.97 36.15
N TYR A 499 -47.90 4.78 36.86
CA TYR A 499 -48.33 4.48 38.23
C TYR A 499 -49.77 3.94 38.25
N VAL A 500 -49.97 2.70 38.69
CA VAL A 500 -51.28 2.02 38.71
C VAL A 500 -51.75 1.80 40.13
N SER A 501 -53.00 2.16 40.43
CA SER A 501 -53.62 2.01 41.75
C SER A 501 -54.98 1.33 41.68
N ILE A 502 -55.42 0.74 42.80
CA ILE A 502 -56.78 0.21 42.93
C ILE A 502 -57.73 1.36 43.25
N ALA A 503 -58.66 1.66 42.34
CA ALA A 503 -59.63 2.74 42.50
C ALA A 503 -60.87 2.31 43.32
N SER A 504 -61.36 1.09 43.10
CA SER A 504 -62.51 0.53 43.85
C SER A 504 -62.69 -0.97 43.60
N LEU A 505 -63.51 -1.64 44.42
CA LEU A 505 -64.00 -2.99 44.16
C LEU A 505 -65.44 -2.93 43.64
N GLY A 506 -65.76 -3.74 42.63
CA GLY A 506 -67.11 -3.86 42.06
C GLY A 506 -68.12 -4.52 43.01
N ASN A 507 -67.62 -5.34 43.94
CA ASN A 507 -68.37 -6.06 44.96
C ASN A 507 -67.76 -5.76 46.35
N PRO A 508 -68.14 -4.64 46.98
CA PRO A 508 -67.42 -4.09 48.14
C PRO A 508 -67.62 -4.82 49.48
N SER A 509 -68.23 -6.01 49.51
CA SER A 509 -68.64 -6.69 50.75
C SER A 509 -67.69 -7.80 51.25
N VAL A 510 -66.58 -8.11 50.56
CA VAL A 510 -65.83 -9.37 50.80
C VAL A 510 -64.30 -9.20 50.98
N ALA A 511 -63.70 -8.03 50.74
CA ALA A 511 -62.25 -7.83 50.90
C ALA A 511 -61.86 -6.38 51.24
N GLU A 512 -60.67 -6.21 51.85
CA GLU A 512 -60.02 -4.91 52.08
C GLU A 512 -59.03 -4.58 50.95
N ILE A 513 -58.85 -3.29 50.61
CA ILE A 513 -57.92 -2.83 49.56
C ILE A 513 -56.60 -2.36 50.19
N ASP A 514 -55.47 -2.83 49.67
CA ASP A 514 -54.17 -2.18 49.88
C ASP A 514 -54.05 -0.95 48.96
N PRO A 515 -53.90 0.28 49.50
CA PRO A 515 -53.85 1.50 48.70
C PRO A 515 -52.49 1.74 48.01
N THR A 516 -51.50 0.87 48.20
CA THR A 516 -50.15 1.04 47.64
C THR A 516 -50.20 0.91 46.11
N PRO A 517 -49.81 1.93 45.34
CA PRO A 517 -49.75 1.84 43.89
C PRO A 517 -48.58 0.98 43.44
N ALA A 518 -48.75 0.30 42.31
CA ALA A 518 -47.69 -0.36 41.56
C ALA A 518 -47.08 0.61 40.53
N THR A 519 -45.79 0.47 40.26
CA THR A 519 -45.10 1.22 39.20
C THR A 519 -44.77 0.25 38.06
N ILE A 520 -45.03 0.66 36.83
CA ILE A 520 -44.46 0.05 35.62
C ILE A 520 -43.38 1.01 35.16
N THR A 521 -42.13 0.53 35.09
CA THR A 521 -41.04 1.25 34.42
C THR A 521 -40.92 0.69 33.02
N ILE A 522 -41.00 1.57 32.03
CA ILE A 522 -40.75 1.28 30.63
C ILE A 522 -39.29 1.66 30.40
N ARG A 523 -38.44 0.68 30.08
CA ARG A 523 -37.03 0.94 29.79
C ARG A 523 -36.87 1.23 28.32
N ASP A 524 -36.14 2.29 28.04
CA ASP A 524 -35.61 2.51 26.70
C ASP A 524 -34.62 1.37 26.36
N VAL A 525 -34.83 0.77 25.20
CA VAL A 525 -33.97 -0.29 24.64
C VAL A 525 -33.37 0.10 23.30
N ASP A 526 -33.61 1.33 22.84
CA ASP A 526 -32.96 1.87 21.67
C ASP A 526 -31.50 2.20 21.98
N PRO A 527 -30.55 1.77 21.12
CA PRO A 527 -29.14 2.13 21.32
C PRO A 527 -28.91 3.62 21.07
N GLU A 528 -27.99 4.23 21.82
CA GLU A 528 -27.49 5.58 21.53
C GLU A 528 -27.04 5.68 20.05
N PRO A 529 -27.35 6.79 19.35
CA PRO A 529 -26.96 6.93 17.95
C PRO A 529 -25.44 7.07 17.79
N ASN A 530 -24.92 6.56 16.68
CA ASN A 530 -23.54 6.77 16.28
C ASN A 530 -23.38 8.11 15.55
N LEU A 531 -22.26 8.81 15.79
CA LEU A 531 -21.83 9.89 14.92
C LEU A 531 -21.38 9.30 13.57
N VAL A 532 -21.88 9.89 12.50
CA VAL A 532 -21.54 9.55 11.12
C VAL A 532 -20.95 10.79 10.47
N PHE A 533 -19.79 10.61 9.82
CA PHE A 533 -19.15 11.62 8.99
C PHE A 533 -19.40 11.24 7.53
N PRO A 534 -20.41 11.83 6.84
CA PRO A 534 -20.74 11.47 5.46
C PRO A 534 -19.55 11.64 4.52
N ASN A 535 -18.69 12.63 4.82
CA ASN A 535 -17.41 12.85 4.17
C ASN A 535 -16.33 12.96 5.26
N SER A 536 -15.48 11.94 5.38
CA SER A 536 -14.31 11.93 6.27
C SER A 536 -13.07 12.56 5.62
N ASN A 537 -13.08 12.72 4.30
CA ASN A 537 -12.06 13.44 3.53
C ASN A 537 -12.76 14.51 2.71
N ILE A 538 -12.49 15.78 3.01
CA ILE A 538 -13.11 16.92 2.34
C ILE A 538 -12.03 17.69 1.60
N THR A 539 -12.16 17.78 0.28
CA THR A 539 -11.29 18.62 -0.55
C THR A 539 -12.04 19.88 -0.93
N VAL A 540 -11.42 21.03 -0.66
CA VAL A 540 -11.97 22.36 -0.89
C VAL A 540 -10.91 23.22 -1.54
N ASN A 541 -11.34 24.03 -2.49
CA ASN A 541 -10.49 25.01 -3.12
C ASN A 541 -10.24 26.18 -2.16
N GLU A 542 -9.03 26.73 -2.18
CA GLU A 542 -8.61 27.80 -1.28
C GLU A 542 -9.51 29.05 -1.36
N MET A 543 -9.95 29.42 -2.58
CA MET A 543 -10.94 30.49 -2.81
C MET A 543 -12.25 30.37 -2.01
N ALA A 544 -12.58 29.18 -1.48
CA ALA A 544 -13.79 28.99 -0.68
C ALA A 544 -13.74 29.74 0.66
N GLY A 545 -12.55 29.96 1.22
CA GLY A 545 -12.30 30.66 2.50
C GLY A 545 -12.93 30.02 3.74
N ARG A 546 -13.64 28.90 3.58
CA ARG A 546 -14.25 28.10 4.66
C ARG A 546 -14.61 26.70 4.21
N VAL A 547 -14.69 25.79 5.18
CA VAL A 547 -15.30 24.46 5.05
C VAL A 547 -16.38 24.28 6.11
N ASP A 548 -17.52 23.70 5.71
CA ASP A 548 -18.58 23.29 6.62
C ASP A 548 -18.60 21.75 6.71
N ILE A 549 -18.10 21.23 7.82
CA ILE A 549 -18.02 19.80 8.11
C ILE A 549 -19.35 19.35 8.70
N THR A 550 -20.08 18.49 7.96
CA THR A 550 -21.36 17.96 8.41
C THR A 550 -21.16 16.73 9.28
N VAL A 551 -21.72 16.76 10.49
CA VAL A 551 -21.78 15.61 11.41
C VAL A 551 -23.23 15.16 11.48
N GLN A 552 -23.46 13.85 11.29
CA GLN A 552 -24.80 13.25 11.33
C GLN A 552 -24.92 12.22 12.45
N LEU A 553 -26.16 11.90 12.83
CA LEU A 553 -26.49 10.80 13.71
C LEU A 553 -27.03 9.63 12.89
N SER A 554 -26.71 8.39 13.28
CA SER A 554 -27.24 7.18 12.64
C SER A 554 -28.75 7.01 12.82
N ALA A 555 -29.31 7.61 13.88
CA ALA A 555 -30.73 7.64 14.19
C ALA A 555 -31.09 8.99 14.86
N ILE A 556 -32.38 9.30 14.93
CA ILE A 556 -32.85 10.46 15.71
C ILE A 556 -32.72 10.13 17.20
N SER A 557 -32.25 11.06 18.04
CA SER A 557 -32.36 10.96 19.50
C SER A 557 -33.30 12.04 20.03
N ASP A 558 -34.08 11.72 21.06
CA ASP A 558 -34.95 12.69 21.76
C ASP A 558 -34.22 13.40 22.90
N ARG A 559 -32.92 13.13 23.03
CA ARG A 559 -31.98 13.82 23.91
C ARG A 559 -31.10 14.77 23.07
N ASP A 560 -30.63 15.85 23.70
CA ASP A 560 -29.63 16.72 23.07
C ASP A 560 -28.30 15.96 22.95
N VAL A 561 -27.78 15.84 21.73
CA VAL A 561 -26.46 15.25 21.48
C VAL A 561 -25.41 16.34 21.43
N SER A 562 -24.25 16.10 22.03
CA SER A 562 -23.10 17.01 21.92
C SER A 562 -21.79 16.28 21.74
N VAL A 563 -20.85 16.89 21.02
CA VAL A 563 -19.50 16.37 20.80
C VAL A 563 -18.50 17.53 20.78
N ASN A 564 -17.35 17.36 21.43
CA ASN A 564 -16.28 18.35 21.37
C ASN A 564 -15.47 18.15 20.08
N TYR A 565 -15.02 19.24 19.48
CA TYR A 565 -14.13 19.20 18.32
C TYR A 565 -12.93 20.13 18.50
N GLN A 566 -11.82 19.75 17.88
CA GLN A 566 -10.61 20.57 17.81
C GLN A 566 -9.90 20.35 16.48
N THR A 567 -9.38 21.43 15.90
CA THR A 567 -8.51 21.37 14.73
C THR A 567 -7.05 21.05 15.12
N ARG A 568 -6.36 20.30 14.28
CA ARG A 568 -4.95 19.90 14.45
C ARG A 568 -4.20 20.03 13.12
N ASN A 569 -2.98 20.54 13.19
CA ASN A 569 -2.13 20.76 12.02
C ASN A 569 -1.81 19.44 11.29
N GLY A 570 -1.73 19.50 9.97
CA GLY A 570 -1.08 18.51 9.12
C GLY A 570 0.01 19.20 8.31
N THR A 571 -0.02 19.11 6.99
CA THR A 571 0.82 19.95 6.12
C THR A 571 0.29 21.38 6.01
N ALA A 572 -1.00 21.60 6.26
CA ALA A 572 -1.58 22.91 6.55
C ALA A 572 -1.44 23.22 8.05
N THR A 573 -0.98 24.43 8.37
CA THR A 573 -0.65 24.89 9.72
C THR A 573 -1.43 26.15 10.10
N SER A 574 -1.93 26.23 11.32
CA SER A 574 -2.52 27.47 11.84
C SER A 574 -1.45 28.39 12.46
N PRO A 575 -1.47 29.72 12.20
CA PRO A 575 -2.51 30.49 11.52
C PRO A 575 -2.27 30.73 10.01
N ASN A 576 -1.28 30.08 9.40
CA ASN A 576 -0.86 30.38 8.04
C ASN A 576 -1.91 29.91 7.02
N ASP A 577 -2.27 28.62 7.05
CA ASP A 577 -3.16 27.98 6.07
C ASP A 577 -4.61 27.93 6.56
N TYR A 578 -4.85 27.93 7.87
CA TYR A 578 -6.20 27.96 8.44
C TYR A 578 -6.24 28.58 9.84
N ILE A 579 -7.43 28.98 10.28
CA ILE A 579 -7.65 29.53 11.62
C ILE A 579 -8.06 28.38 12.56
N ALA A 580 -7.22 28.11 13.57
CA ALA A 580 -7.48 27.08 14.55
C ALA A 580 -8.86 27.27 15.22
N ALA A 581 -9.69 26.25 15.13
CA ALA A 581 -11.04 26.18 15.71
C ALA A 581 -11.15 25.04 16.73
N SER A 582 -11.91 25.28 17.78
CA SER A 582 -12.29 24.27 18.78
C SER A 582 -13.60 24.67 19.46
N GLY A 583 -14.42 23.70 19.86
CA GLY A 583 -15.67 23.98 20.57
C GLY A 583 -16.50 22.74 20.82
N THR A 584 -17.76 22.94 21.18
CA THR A 584 -18.75 21.87 21.33
C THR A 584 -19.81 22.02 20.23
N LEU A 585 -19.99 20.99 19.42
CA LEU A 585 -21.08 20.88 18.46
C LEU A 585 -22.31 20.35 19.20
N HIS A 586 -23.47 20.95 18.95
CA HIS A 586 -24.75 20.52 19.51
C HIS A 586 -25.70 20.09 18.38
N ILE A 587 -26.28 18.91 18.51
CA ILE A 587 -27.38 18.42 17.68
C ILE A 587 -28.60 18.33 18.63
N PRO A 588 -29.52 19.32 18.59
CA PRO A 588 -30.67 19.34 19.48
C PRO A 588 -31.58 18.12 19.31
N ALA A 589 -32.29 17.73 20.37
CA ALA A 589 -33.27 16.67 20.36
C ALA A 589 -34.21 16.74 19.13
N GLY A 590 -34.41 15.59 18.47
CA GLY A 590 -35.20 15.46 17.26
C GLY A 590 -34.50 15.89 15.96
N GLN A 591 -33.27 16.42 16.00
CA GLN A 591 -32.44 16.71 14.82
C GLN A 591 -31.44 15.58 14.55
N THR A 592 -31.02 15.43 13.29
CA THR A 592 -30.08 14.36 12.87
C THR A 592 -28.72 14.87 12.42
N SER A 593 -28.49 16.18 12.37
CA SER A 593 -27.21 16.72 11.89
C SER A 593 -26.95 18.14 12.37
N ALA A 594 -25.67 18.50 12.43
CA ALA A 594 -25.18 19.86 12.59
C ALA A 594 -23.83 20.03 11.88
N THR A 595 -23.36 21.27 11.73
CA THR A 595 -22.11 21.57 11.01
C THR A 595 -21.08 22.27 11.88
N VAL A 596 -19.81 21.90 11.72
CA VAL A 596 -18.65 22.64 12.23
C VAL A 596 -18.05 23.44 11.08
N SER A 597 -17.83 24.74 11.27
CA SER A 597 -17.20 25.60 10.26
C SER A 597 -15.76 25.93 10.65
N VAL A 598 -14.81 25.68 9.75
CA VAL A 598 -13.41 26.11 9.87
C VAL A 598 -13.12 27.13 8.76
N LEU A 599 -12.38 28.19 9.10
CA LEU A 599 -12.12 29.33 8.21
C LEU A 599 -10.63 29.40 7.86
N TRP A 600 -10.30 29.99 6.71
CA TRP A 600 -8.96 30.40 6.32
C TRP A 600 -9.01 31.69 5.51
N ASN A 601 -7.85 32.28 5.22
CA ASN A 601 -7.75 33.40 4.30
C ASN A 601 -7.15 32.87 3.00
N ASP A 602 -7.86 33.10 1.91
CA ASP A 602 -7.40 32.91 0.55
C ASP A 602 -6.25 33.90 0.25
N ASP A 603 -5.13 33.42 -0.28
CA ASP A 603 -3.99 34.24 -0.68
C ASP A 603 -3.66 34.10 -2.17
N ASP A 604 -3.05 35.13 -2.77
CA ASP A 604 -2.75 35.14 -4.22
C ASP A 604 -1.37 34.51 -4.53
N ILE A 605 -0.94 33.47 -3.80
CA ILE A 605 0.40 32.85 -3.90
C ILE A 605 0.30 31.38 -4.33
N ALA A 606 0.86 31.06 -5.49
CA ALA A 606 1.04 29.66 -5.89
C ALA A 606 1.89 28.91 -4.85
N GLY A 607 1.28 27.94 -4.19
CA GLY A 607 1.88 27.12 -3.16
C GLY A 607 1.91 25.63 -3.53
N ALA A 608 2.05 24.78 -2.51
CA ALA A 608 1.91 23.34 -2.68
C ALA A 608 0.46 23.04 -3.06
N LEU A 609 0.25 22.35 -4.18
CA LEU A 609 -1.06 22.09 -4.79
C LEU A 609 -2.13 21.56 -3.81
N LYS A 610 -1.71 20.87 -2.73
CA LYS A 610 -2.60 20.34 -1.69
C LYS A 610 -1.94 20.44 -0.32
N ARG A 611 -2.63 21.04 0.66
CA ARG A 611 -2.25 21.01 2.07
C ARG A 611 -3.38 20.48 2.93
N THR A 612 -3.07 19.76 4.01
CA THR A 612 -4.07 19.05 4.83
C THR A 612 -4.04 19.48 6.29
N PHE A 613 -5.22 19.58 6.91
CA PHE A 613 -5.37 19.66 8.36
C PHE A 613 -6.47 18.71 8.83
N TYR A 614 -6.55 18.50 10.14
CA TYR A 614 -7.43 17.51 10.75
C TYR A 614 -8.43 18.19 11.69
N VAL A 615 -9.65 17.65 11.76
CA VAL A 615 -10.66 18.00 12.76
C VAL A 615 -11.02 16.76 13.57
N ASP A 616 -10.53 16.72 14.80
CA ASP A 616 -10.69 15.60 15.72
C ASP A 616 -11.98 15.80 16.55
N PHE A 617 -12.82 14.76 16.63
CA PHE A 617 -14.05 14.74 17.44
C PHE A 617 -13.87 13.87 18.68
N MET A 618 -14.31 14.35 19.84
CA MET A 618 -14.05 13.69 21.14
C MET A 618 -15.19 13.91 22.14
N GLN A 619 -15.29 12.99 23.10
CA GLN A 619 -16.20 13.06 24.25
C GLN A 619 -17.67 13.31 23.85
N PRO A 620 -18.29 12.43 23.04
CA PRO A 620 -19.71 12.55 22.75
C PRO A 620 -20.55 12.34 24.02
N VAL A 621 -21.74 12.95 24.05
CA VAL A 621 -22.76 12.78 25.10
C VAL A 621 -24.08 12.43 24.42
N ASN A 622 -24.75 11.37 24.90
CA ASN A 622 -25.96 10.77 24.32
C ASN A 622 -25.76 10.28 22.87
N ALA A 623 -24.52 9.90 22.52
CA ALA A 623 -24.15 9.36 21.23
C ALA A 623 -22.79 8.68 21.33
N GLN A 624 -22.48 7.82 20.37
CA GLN A 624 -21.22 7.10 20.30
C GLN A 624 -20.34 7.63 19.16
N LEU A 625 -19.02 7.66 19.38
CA LEU A 625 -18.07 7.91 18.29
C LEU A 625 -18.01 6.67 17.39
N PRO A 626 -17.84 6.83 16.06
CA PRO A 626 -17.62 5.70 15.18
C PRO A 626 -16.30 4.98 15.50
N SER A 627 -16.22 3.69 15.17
CA SER A 627 -15.02 2.87 15.38
C SER A 627 -13.82 3.36 14.55
N SER A 628 -14.07 3.88 13.35
CA SER A 628 -13.13 4.64 12.51
C SER A 628 -13.91 5.27 11.35
N PRO A 629 -13.62 6.52 10.91
CA PRO A 629 -12.69 7.47 11.50
C PRO A 629 -13.35 8.40 12.54
N THR A 630 -12.63 8.81 13.58
CA THR A 630 -13.05 9.85 14.55
C THR A 630 -12.52 11.24 14.20
N THR A 631 -11.76 11.33 13.10
CA THR A 631 -11.12 12.52 12.58
C THR A 631 -11.61 12.75 11.15
N VAL A 632 -11.91 14.01 10.81
CA VAL A 632 -12.14 14.44 9.43
C VAL A 632 -10.87 15.09 8.90
N THR A 633 -10.39 14.62 7.76
CA THR A 633 -9.28 15.25 7.02
C THR A 633 -9.85 16.31 6.07
N VAL A 634 -9.27 17.50 6.11
CA VAL A 634 -9.60 18.57 5.17
C VAL A 634 -8.36 18.88 4.34
N THR A 635 -8.51 18.81 3.02
CA THR A 635 -7.49 19.17 2.04
C THR A 635 -7.86 20.51 1.41
N ILE A 636 -6.99 21.50 1.55
CA ILE A 636 -7.07 22.78 0.86
C ILE A 636 -6.28 22.64 -0.44
N GLU A 637 -6.97 22.80 -1.57
CA GLU A 637 -6.35 22.85 -2.91
C GLU A 637 -6.10 24.31 -3.30
N ASP A 638 -4.81 24.62 -3.48
CA ASP A 638 -4.28 25.88 -4.01
C ASP A 638 -4.95 26.15 -5.37
N ASP A 639 -5.48 27.36 -5.58
CA ASP A 639 -6.18 27.71 -6.82
C ASP A 639 -5.36 28.57 -7.79
N GLU A 640 -4.16 28.90 -7.34
CA GLU A 640 -3.12 29.57 -8.07
C GLU A 640 -2.35 28.56 -8.94
N SER A 641 -1.67 29.07 -9.96
CA SER A 641 -0.85 28.23 -10.83
C SER A 641 0.51 28.87 -11.06
N MET A 642 1.56 28.05 -11.12
CA MET A 642 2.92 28.51 -11.40
C MET A 642 3.00 29.33 -12.69
N TYR A 643 3.92 30.29 -12.72
CA TYR A 643 4.24 31.08 -13.90
C TYR A 643 5.23 30.32 -14.79
N ASP A 644 4.88 30.08 -16.06
CA ASP A 644 5.86 29.53 -17.00
C ASP A 644 6.87 30.62 -17.36
N VAL A 645 8.16 30.35 -17.11
CA VAL A 645 9.27 31.23 -17.42
C VAL A 645 10.00 30.74 -18.65
N SER A 646 10.25 31.65 -19.59
CA SER A 646 10.92 31.36 -20.86
C SER A 646 12.06 32.33 -21.12
N LEU A 647 13.14 31.82 -21.70
CA LEU A 647 14.28 32.59 -22.19
C LEU A 647 14.23 32.73 -23.71
N THR A 648 14.54 33.92 -24.22
CA THR A 648 14.68 34.18 -25.66
C THR A 648 15.89 35.06 -25.94
N LEU A 649 16.49 34.90 -27.12
CA LEU A 649 17.64 35.70 -27.58
C LEU A 649 17.23 36.64 -28.71
N SER A 650 17.83 37.83 -28.76
CA SER A 650 17.64 38.74 -29.90
C SER A 650 18.25 38.21 -31.20
N ALA A 651 19.26 37.35 -31.09
CA ALA A 651 19.91 36.64 -32.19
C ALA A 651 20.59 35.37 -31.66
N THR A 652 20.70 34.34 -32.48
CA THR A 652 21.47 33.11 -32.15
C THR A 652 22.89 33.15 -32.72
N GLN A 653 23.21 34.18 -33.50
CA GLN A 653 24.52 34.41 -34.08
C GLN A 653 24.87 35.89 -33.99
N ILE A 654 26.08 36.19 -33.53
CA ILE A 654 26.61 37.53 -33.38
C ILE A 654 28.05 37.58 -33.91
N THR A 655 28.40 38.63 -34.62
CA THR A 655 29.79 38.83 -35.10
C THR A 655 30.54 39.61 -34.02
N GLU A 656 31.75 39.17 -33.67
CA GLU A 656 32.64 40.01 -32.89
C GLU A 656 32.80 41.34 -33.65
N GLY A 657 32.85 42.45 -32.94
CA GLY A 657 32.81 43.76 -33.60
C GLY A 657 33.36 44.80 -32.67
N THR A 658 33.96 45.84 -33.26
CA THR A 658 34.69 46.91 -32.57
C THR A 658 34.18 47.17 -31.15
N ASN A 659 34.83 46.58 -30.16
CA ASN A 659 34.61 46.74 -28.71
C ASN A 659 33.20 47.21 -28.29
N GLY A 660 32.33 46.28 -27.90
CA GLY A 660 31.04 46.57 -27.25
C GLY A 660 29.79 46.04 -27.96
N ASN A 661 29.89 44.96 -28.72
CA ASN A 661 28.72 44.23 -29.19
C ASN A 661 28.14 43.40 -28.03
N SER A 662 26.90 43.69 -27.63
CA SER A 662 26.21 42.90 -26.61
C SER A 662 25.02 42.16 -27.23
N LEU A 663 24.83 40.91 -26.82
CA LEU A 663 23.65 40.11 -27.16
C LEU A 663 22.55 40.34 -26.11
N ASN A 664 21.36 40.72 -26.55
CA ASN A 664 20.22 40.86 -25.65
C ASN A 664 19.53 39.51 -25.44
N TYR A 665 19.25 39.16 -24.19
CA TYR A 665 18.35 38.07 -23.83
C TYR A 665 17.13 38.62 -23.08
N THR A 666 15.99 37.95 -23.21
CA THR A 666 14.74 38.32 -22.53
C THR A 666 14.20 37.13 -21.77
N VAL A 667 13.99 37.31 -20.47
CA VAL A 667 13.24 36.38 -19.62
C VAL A 667 11.77 36.85 -19.60
N SER A 668 10.83 35.98 -19.93
CA SER A 668 9.40 36.32 -20.04
C SER A 668 8.50 35.30 -19.34
N LEU A 669 7.39 35.80 -18.78
CA LEU A 669 6.30 34.99 -18.21
C LEU A 669 5.20 34.74 -19.25
N ASN A 670 4.56 33.56 -19.23
CA ASN A 670 3.51 33.16 -20.19
C ASN A 670 2.18 33.92 -20.08
N ARG A 671 1.87 34.55 -18.94
CA ARG A 671 0.57 35.18 -18.69
C ARG A 671 0.69 36.66 -18.31
N GLN A 672 -0.33 37.44 -18.69
CA GLN A 672 -0.43 38.89 -18.41
C GLN A 672 -1.17 39.22 -17.11
N ASN A 673 -1.68 38.23 -16.39
CA ASN A 673 -2.20 38.47 -15.04
C ASN A 673 -0.97 38.70 -14.16
N MET A 674 -0.83 39.97 -13.76
CA MET A 674 0.28 40.53 -13.03
C MET A 674 0.64 39.67 -11.82
N SER A 675 1.87 39.16 -11.77
CA SER A 675 2.35 38.48 -10.58
C SER A 675 2.18 39.38 -9.35
N SER A 676 1.58 38.86 -8.28
CA SER A 676 1.37 39.55 -7.00
C SER A 676 2.69 39.70 -6.23
N GLN A 677 3.64 38.81 -6.50
CA GLN A 677 4.99 38.74 -5.93
C GLN A 677 6.07 38.67 -7.03
N PRO A 678 7.33 39.01 -6.77
CA PRO A 678 8.38 38.86 -7.77
C PRO A 678 8.60 37.39 -8.15
N VAL A 679 8.77 37.10 -9.45
CA VAL A 679 9.33 35.82 -9.92
C VAL A 679 10.84 36.01 -10.07
N VAL A 680 11.63 35.22 -9.34
CA VAL A 680 13.09 35.33 -9.31
C VAL A 680 13.70 34.17 -10.06
N VAL A 681 14.63 34.44 -10.98
CA VAL A 681 15.35 33.40 -11.73
C VAL A 681 16.84 33.67 -11.76
N ARG A 682 17.64 32.62 -11.89
CA ARG A 682 19.09 32.71 -12.12
C ARG A 682 19.39 32.40 -13.57
N VAL A 683 20.01 33.34 -14.27
CA VAL A 683 20.44 33.18 -15.66
C VAL A 683 21.96 33.04 -15.69
N ALA A 684 22.45 31.98 -16.33
CA ALA A 684 23.87 31.69 -16.42
C ALA A 684 24.29 31.31 -17.84
N THR A 685 25.56 31.57 -18.17
CA THR A 685 26.20 31.11 -19.39
C THR A 685 27.15 29.95 -19.11
N THR A 686 27.33 29.07 -20.08
CA THR A 686 28.30 27.97 -20.02
C THR A 686 29.20 28.02 -21.24
N ASP A 687 30.51 27.91 -21.00
CA ASP A 687 31.54 27.88 -22.04
C ASP A 687 31.33 26.68 -22.98
N GLY A 688 31.65 26.88 -24.25
CA GLY A 688 31.68 25.83 -25.26
C GLY A 688 33.00 25.89 -26.04
N SER A 689 32.92 26.06 -27.36
CA SER A 689 34.13 26.45 -28.13
C SER A 689 34.46 27.93 -27.95
N ALA A 690 33.48 28.77 -27.61
CA ALA A 690 33.72 30.12 -27.10
C ALA A 690 33.92 30.04 -25.59
N THR A 691 34.91 30.75 -25.08
CA THR A 691 35.35 30.72 -23.70
C THR A 691 35.27 32.10 -23.05
N SER A 692 34.99 32.12 -21.75
CA SER A 692 34.89 33.35 -20.96
C SER A 692 36.12 33.61 -20.08
N SER A 693 37.14 32.75 -20.19
CA SER A 693 38.34 32.72 -19.35
C SER A 693 39.63 32.73 -20.17
N ALA A 694 40.76 33.16 -19.57
CA ALA A 694 42.03 33.32 -20.28
C ALA A 694 42.59 31.95 -20.77
N PRO A 695 43.37 31.89 -21.87
CA PRO A 695 44.12 32.98 -22.50
C PRO A 695 43.43 33.73 -23.66
N TYR A 696 42.31 33.23 -24.18
CA TYR A 696 41.51 33.84 -25.24
C TYR A 696 40.09 33.98 -24.68
N ILE A 697 39.52 35.18 -24.67
CA ILE A 697 38.23 35.44 -24.00
C ILE A 697 37.28 36.01 -25.06
N ASP A 698 36.20 35.30 -25.32
CA ASP A 698 35.29 35.58 -26.46
C ASP A 698 34.02 36.29 -25.98
N TYR A 699 33.64 36.10 -24.72
CA TYR A 699 32.49 36.75 -24.09
C TYR A 699 32.66 36.90 -22.58
N VAL A 700 31.86 37.77 -21.96
CA VAL A 700 31.84 37.93 -20.49
C VAL A 700 30.86 36.94 -19.88
N ALA A 701 31.34 36.06 -19.01
CA ALA A 701 30.51 35.11 -18.28
C ALA A 701 29.37 35.82 -17.52
N LEU A 702 28.18 35.26 -17.60
CA LEU A 702 26.98 35.73 -16.92
C LEU A 702 26.54 34.71 -15.87
N SER A 703 26.17 35.20 -14.70
CA SER A 703 25.61 34.43 -13.59
C SER A 703 24.79 35.38 -12.71
N GLU A 704 23.64 35.82 -13.22
CA GLU A 704 22.84 36.91 -12.66
C GLU A 704 21.49 36.42 -12.13
N VAL A 705 21.09 36.94 -10.97
CA VAL A 705 19.74 36.75 -10.42
C VAL A 705 18.83 37.88 -10.91
N ILE A 706 17.80 37.53 -11.64
CA ILE A 706 16.82 38.44 -12.25
C ILE A 706 15.50 38.30 -11.50
N SER A 707 14.95 39.44 -11.06
CA SER A 707 13.63 39.51 -10.45
C SER A 707 12.67 40.22 -11.39
N ILE A 708 11.63 39.51 -11.85
CA ILE A 708 10.50 40.10 -12.58
C ILE A 708 9.52 40.63 -11.53
N GLY A 709 9.42 41.95 -11.38
CA GLY A 709 8.65 42.57 -10.31
C GLY A 709 7.14 42.38 -10.45
N PRO A 710 6.36 42.63 -9.38
CA PRO A 710 4.91 42.57 -9.45
C PRO A 710 4.35 43.47 -10.56
N GLY A 711 3.57 42.87 -11.46
CA GLY A 711 3.00 43.56 -12.64
C GLY A 711 3.90 43.69 -13.86
N GLU A 712 5.13 43.19 -13.81
CA GLU A 712 6.02 43.07 -14.97
C GLU A 712 5.84 41.68 -15.60
N THR A 713 5.98 41.59 -16.93
CA THR A 713 5.85 40.31 -17.67
C THR A 713 7.17 39.82 -18.25
N SER A 714 8.20 40.67 -18.27
CA SER A 714 9.51 40.33 -18.81
C SER A 714 10.59 41.29 -18.34
N VAL A 715 11.83 40.78 -18.31
CA VAL A 715 13.05 41.57 -18.07
C VAL A 715 14.07 41.22 -19.15
N THR A 716 14.79 42.23 -19.65
CA THR A 716 15.85 42.08 -20.65
C THR A 716 17.22 42.28 -20.02
N GLY A 717 18.16 41.39 -20.28
CA GLY A 717 19.57 41.54 -19.93
C GLY A 717 20.48 41.47 -21.15
N THR A 718 21.78 41.61 -20.94
CA THR A 718 22.80 41.66 -22.00
C THR A 718 24.01 40.79 -21.68
N ILE A 719 24.56 40.11 -22.67
CA ILE A 719 25.86 39.43 -22.61
C ILE A 719 26.83 40.21 -23.48
N ASP A 720 27.97 40.62 -22.93
CA ASP A 720 29.00 41.32 -23.69
C ASP A 720 29.87 40.33 -24.47
N ILE A 721 30.01 40.55 -25.78
CA ILE A 721 30.92 39.82 -26.66
C ILE A 721 32.22 40.61 -26.75
N ILE A 722 33.33 39.91 -26.58
CA ILE A 722 34.67 40.47 -26.65
C ILE A 722 35.17 40.36 -28.08
N ASP A 723 35.85 41.42 -28.52
CA ASP A 723 36.41 41.58 -29.86
C ASP A 723 37.93 41.59 -29.71
N ASP A 724 38.61 40.79 -30.52
CA ASP A 724 40.04 40.54 -30.47
C ASP A 724 40.70 40.99 -31.81
N ASP A 725 42.01 40.77 -32.01
CA ASP A 725 42.74 41.17 -33.24
C ASP A 725 43.44 39.93 -33.89
N ARG A 726 42.97 38.72 -33.59
CA ARG A 726 43.49 37.43 -34.02
C ARG A 726 42.44 36.67 -34.81
N TYR A 727 42.79 36.41 -36.05
CA TYR A 727 42.03 35.49 -36.89
C TYR A 727 41.97 34.06 -36.31
N ASP A 728 40.77 33.55 -36.07
CA ASP A 728 40.49 32.12 -35.88
C ASP A 728 39.90 31.48 -37.15
N SER A 729 40.52 30.38 -37.58
CA SER A 729 40.12 29.61 -38.75
C SER A 729 39.09 28.51 -38.45
N ALA A 730 38.84 28.17 -37.17
CA ALA A 730 37.63 27.42 -36.83
C ALA A 730 36.45 28.37 -36.85
N ALA A 731 35.86 28.51 -38.03
CA ALA A 731 34.61 29.21 -38.20
C ALA A 731 33.62 28.86 -37.08
N GLN A 732 33.16 29.90 -36.37
CA GLN A 732 32.02 29.92 -35.48
C GLN A 732 32.22 29.21 -34.13
N GLU A 733 32.61 29.98 -33.12
CA GLU A 733 32.66 29.56 -31.73
C GLU A 733 31.28 29.62 -31.07
N GLN A 734 31.04 28.82 -30.04
CA GLN A 734 29.73 28.70 -29.42
C GLN A 734 29.81 28.65 -27.90
N PHE A 735 28.86 29.31 -27.24
CA PHE A 735 28.56 29.17 -25.81
C PHE A 735 27.06 28.98 -25.62
N THR A 736 26.61 28.58 -24.43
CA THR A 736 25.17 28.46 -24.11
C THR A 736 24.75 29.43 -23.02
N ILE A 737 23.47 29.78 -23.01
CA ILE A 737 22.82 30.56 -21.94
C ILE A 737 21.53 29.85 -21.54
N ALA A 738 21.30 29.71 -20.24
CA ALA A 738 20.13 29.05 -19.67
C ALA A 738 19.58 29.79 -18.46
N ILE A 739 18.30 29.56 -18.18
CA ILE A 739 17.76 29.76 -16.83
C ILE A 739 18.12 28.49 -16.06
N VAL A 740 18.94 28.61 -15.02
CA VAL A 740 19.44 27.46 -14.25
C VAL A 740 18.64 27.23 -12.97
N GLU A 741 17.96 28.27 -12.47
CA GLU A 741 17.11 28.19 -11.27
C GLU A 741 15.92 29.16 -11.41
N ALA A 742 14.79 28.82 -10.78
CA ALA A 742 13.62 29.68 -10.64
C ALA A 742 13.04 29.57 -9.21
N SER A 743 12.40 30.64 -8.72
CA SER A 743 11.66 30.63 -7.46
C SER A 743 10.46 29.66 -7.51
N GLU A 744 9.97 29.20 -6.35
CA GLU A 744 8.91 28.18 -6.23
C GLU A 744 7.65 28.47 -7.05
N ASN A 745 7.32 29.74 -7.27
CA ASN A 745 6.18 30.17 -8.09
C ASN A 745 6.47 30.19 -9.62
N GLY A 746 7.66 29.79 -10.06
CA GLY A 746 8.13 29.83 -11.44
C GLY A 746 8.55 28.47 -11.99
N ARG A 747 8.05 28.12 -13.19
CA ARG A 747 8.37 26.88 -13.90
C ARG A 747 9.21 27.17 -15.14
N ILE A 748 10.42 26.62 -15.24
CA ILE A 748 11.30 26.81 -16.41
C ILE A 748 10.77 26.00 -17.60
N MET A 749 10.55 26.68 -18.74
CA MET A 749 10.01 26.05 -19.96
C MET A 749 11.00 25.99 -21.12
N THR A 750 12.16 26.61 -20.98
CA THR A 750 13.18 26.68 -22.04
C THR A 750 14.47 26.05 -21.56
N GLY A 751 14.96 25.06 -22.30
CA GLY A 751 16.32 24.53 -22.11
C GLY A 751 17.41 25.52 -22.55
N PRO A 752 18.68 25.14 -22.45
CA PRO A 752 19.82 25.96 -22.83
C PRO A 752 19.73 26.44 -24.30
N LEU A 753 20.04 27.71 -24.53
CA LEU A 753 20.09 28.32 -25.86
C LEU A 753 21.55 28.51 -26.28
N THR A 754 21.88 28.06 -27.49
CA THR A 754 23.22 28.22 -28.07
C THR A 754 23.38 29.56 -28.78
N VAL A 755 24.51 30.22 -28.53
CA VAL A 755 24.94 31.45 -29.20
C VAL A 755 26.19 31.15 -30.01
N THR A 756 26.21 31.59 -31.27
CA THR A 756 27.38 31.49 -32.14
C THR A 756 28.08 32.85 -32.31
N ILE A 757 29.38 32.90 -32.02
CA ILE A 757 30.25 34.06 -32.27
C ILE A 757 30.90 33.89 -33.66
N VAL A 758 30.91 34.94 -34.47
CA VAL A 758 31.54 34.96 -35.80
C VAL A 758 32.74 35.88 -35.79
N ASP A 759 33.90 35.32 -36.12
CA ASP A 759 35.18 36.04 -36.28
C ASP A 759 35.08 37.14 -37.36
N ASN A 760 35.61 38.33 -37.06
CA ASN A 760 35.61 39.50 -37.94
C ASN A 760 36.99 39.83 -38.52
N ASP A 761 38.00 39.08 -38.13
CA ASP A 761 39.40 39.41 -38.34
C ASP A 761 39.90 38.99 -39.72
N ALA A 762 40.93 39.70 -40.17
CA ALA A 762 41.51 39.44 -41.48
C ALA A 762 42.45 38.23 -41.44
N GLU A 763 42.18 37.23 -42.27
CA GLU A 763 43.06 36.06 -42.45
C GLU A 763 44.52 36.50 -42.75
N PRO A 764 45.53 35.97 -42.02
CA PRO A 764 46.92 36.38 -42.16
C PRO A 764 47.52 35.95 -43.51
N GLU A 765 48.52 36.69 -44.00
CA GLU A 765 49.24 36.41 -45.25
C GLU A 765 50.70 35.99 -44.95
N ILE A 766 51.14 34.83 -45.45
CA ILE A 766 52.53 34.37 -45.34
C ILE A 766 53.36 34.71 -46.57
N SER A 767 54.64 35.03 -46.38
CA SER A 767 55.58 35.36 -47.46
C SER A 767 56.98 34.85 -47.18
N ILE A 768 57.68 34.35 -48.21
CA ILE A 768 59.09 33.94 -48.14
C ILE A 768 60.02 35.06 -48.68
N GLU A 769 61.18 35.24 -48.07
CA GLU A 769 62.17 36.22 -48.49
C GLU A 769 62.69 36.01 -49.94
N ALA A 770 62.90 37.11 -50.65
CA ALA A 770 63.16 37.10 -52.10
C ALA A 770 64.51 36.49 -52.51
N ALA A 771 65.58 36.62 -51.72
CA ALA A 771 66.88 36.04 -52.05
C ALA A 771 67.87 35.90 -50.86
N THR A 772 68.51 34.74 -50.72
CA THR A 772 69.67 34.51 -49.82
C THR A 772 70.90 34.01 -50.59
N GLU A 773 72.08 34.53 -50.25
CA GLU A 773 73.38 34.04 -50.75
C GLU A 773 74.10 33.21 -49.68
N VAL A 774 74.44 31.96 -50.01
CA VAL A 774 75.19 31.06 -49.11
C VAL A 774 76.54 30.72 -49.74
N ARG A 775 77.63 30.97 -48.99
CA ARG A 775 79.00 30.71 -49.45
C ARG A 775 79.49 29.36 -48.96
N ALA A 776 79.59 28.39 -49.87
CA ALA A 776 80.12 27.06 -49.55
C ALA A 776 81.67 27.06 -49.52
N SER A 777 82.25 26.23 -48.65
CA SER A 777 83.71 26.02 -48.52
C SER A 777 84.09 24.56 -48.79
N THR A 778 85.38 24.31 -49.07
CA THR A 778 85.90 22.94 -49.27
C THR A 778 86.03 22.16 -47.96
N ASP A 779 86.02 22.86 -46.82
CA ASP A 779 86.42 22.32 -45.53
C ASP A 779 85.25 22.17 -44.54
N THR A 780 84.08 22.76 -44.85
CA THR A 780 82.88 22.73 -43.99
C THR A 780 81.59 22.75 -44.83
N THR A 781 80.55 22.04 -44.36
CA THR A 781 79.17 22.31 -44.76
C THR A 781 78.72 23.65 -44.17
N VAL A 782 77.84 24.37 -44.86
CA VAL A 782 77.34 25.67 -44.41
C VAL A 782 75.82 25.62 -44.42
N ASP A 783 75.20 25.98 -43.31
CA ASP A 783 73.75 26.05 -43.20
C ASP A 783 73.26 27.39 -43.77
N GLY A 784 72.12 27.36 -44.45
CA GLY A 784 71.44 28.50 -45.04
C GLY A 784 69.98 28.54 -44.60
N ALA A 785 69.42 29.75 -44.58
CA ALA A 785 68.04 29.99 -44.21
C ALA A 785 67.39 31.04 -45.13
N LEU A 786 66.09 30.89 -45.37
CA LEU A 786 65.20 31.92 -45.91
C LEU A 786 64.15 32.22 -44.84
N ALA A 787 63.97 33.48 -44.47
CA ALA A 787 62.91 33.82 -43.53
C ALA A 787 61.55 33.70 -44.22
N ILE A 788 60.58 33.20 -43.46
CA ILE A 788 59.17 33.16 -43.81
C ILE A 788 58.45 33.97 -42.73
N THR A 789 57.75 35.02 -43.15
CA THR A 789 57.07 35.96 -42.25
C THR A 789 55.57 35.95 -42.52
N ARG A 790 54.76 36.22 -41.49
CA ARG A 790 53.32 36.44 -41.65
C ARG A 790 52.92 37.90 -41.40
N THR A 791 51.82 38.33 -42.00
CA THR A 791 51.04 39.50 -41.56
C THR A 791 50.02 39.05 -40.51
N GLY A 792 49.54 39.98 -39.68
CA GLY A 792 48.48 39.70 -38.70
C GLY A 792 48.87 38.76 -37.56
N ALA A 793 47.95 38.63 -36.60
CA ALA A 793 47.98 37.58 -35.59
C ALA A 793 46.94 36.50 -35.95
N THR A 794 47.10 35.31 -35.38
CA THR A 794 46.12 34.22 -35.49
C THR A 794 46.27 33.35 -34.25
N GLU A 795 45.17 32.73 -33.85
CA GLU A 795 45.10 31.87 -32.66
C GLU A 795 45.69 30.47 -32.90
N ARG A 796 45.80 30.06 -34.17
CA ARG A 796 46.25 28.72 -34.56
C ARG A 796 47.59 28.75 -35.27
N ASP A 797 48.31 27.64 -35.14
CA ASP A 797 49.57 27.44 -35.86
C ASP A 797 49.32 27.44 -37.38
N ILE A 798 50.21 28.08 -38.13
CA ILE A 798 50.15 28.08 -39.60
C ILE A 798 51.01 26.92 -40.11
N GLN A 799 50.41 26.03 -40.88
CA GLN A 799 51.12 24.91 -41.52
C GLN A 799 51.41 25.23 -42.98
N ILE A 800 52.68 25.10 -43.38
CA ILE A 800 53.18 25.55 -44.68
C ILE A 800 53.83 24.37 -45.40
N THR A 801 53.44 24.12 -46.65
CA THR A 801 54.17 23.19 -47.53
C THR A 801 55.04 23.97 -48.52
N TYR A 802 56.15 23.37 -48.95
CA TYR A 802 57.05 23.98 -49.92
C TYR A 802 57.62 22.96 -50.90
N GLN A 803 58.14 23.45 -52.02
CA GLN A 803 58.92 22.69 -53.00
C GLN A 803 60.19 23.45 -53.40
N THR A 804 61.26 22.72 -53.68
CA THR A 804 62.51 23.31 -54.18
C THR A 804 62.72 23.04 -55.66
N TYR A 805 63.06 24.06 -56.44
CA TYR A 805 63.27 23.96 -57.88
C TYR A 805 64.69 24.37 -58.32
N PRO A 806 65.44 23.52 -59.05
CA PRO A 806 66.72 23.88 -59.64
C PRO A 806 66.54 24.92 -60.78
N GLN A 807 67.42 25.92 -60.86
CA GLN A 807 67.36 26.95 -61.92
C GLN A 807 68.18 26.58 -63.17
N GLN A 808 67.67 26.93 -64.36
CA GLN A 808 68.19 26.43 -65.66
C GLN A 808 69.62 26.89 -66.02
N SER A 809 70.08 28.06 -65.54
CA SER A 809 71.37 28.64 -65.94
C SER A 809 72.57 28.04 -65.20
N SER A 810 72.35 27.47 -64.01
CA SER A 810 73.35 26.72 -63.21
C SER A 810 72.63 26.06 -62.02
N PRO A 811 72.08 24.85 -62.18
CA PRO A 811 71.17 24.27 -61.20
C PRO A 811 71.90 23.76 -59.94
N ALA A 812 71.28 24.00 -58.79
CA ALA A 812 71.54 23.27 -57.55
C ALA A 812 70.40 22.27 -57.31
N TYR A 813 70.76 21.01 -57.06
CA TYR A 813 69.83 19.91 -56.79
C TYR A 813 69.94 19.47 -55.32
N ASP A 814 68.79 19.26 -54.70
CA ASP A 814 68.65 18.63 -53.37
C ASP A 814 69.26 17.22 -53.37
N GLY A 815 69.89 16.81 -52.26
CA GLY A 815 70.66 15.57 -52.12
C GLY A 815 72.03 15.56 -52.81
N GLN A 816 72.33 16.54 -53.68
CA GLN A 816 73.61 16.64 -54.39
C GLN A 816 74.42 17.86 -53.96
N HIS A 817 73.78 19.03 -53.97
CA HIS A 817 74.43 20.33 -53.73
C HIS A 817 74.04 20.93 -52.37
N TYR A 818 72.84 20.64 -51.92
CA TYR A 818 72.34 20.95 -50.59
C TYR A 818 71.40 19.82 -50.15
N ASP A 819 71.13 19.72 -48.86
CA ASP A 819 70.07 18.91 -48.27
C ASP A 819 69.08 19.86 -47.57
N VAL A 820 67.78 19.74 -47.83
CA VAL A 820 66.77 20.47 -47.05
C VAL A 820 66.72 19.93 -45.62
N THR A 821 66.77 20.82 -44.63
CA THR A 821 66.72 20.44 -43.20
C THR A 821 65.39 20.78 -42.52
N SER A 822 64.53 21.53 -43.20
CA SER A 822 63.17 21.82 -42.72
C SER A 822 62.27 20.60 -42.89
N SER A 823 61.29 20.45 -41.99
CA SER A 823 60.23 19.45 -42.11
C SER A 823 59.18 19.89 -43.13
N ILE A 824 58.44 18.93 -43.69
CA ILE A 824 57.21 19.19 -44.44
C ILE A 824 56.06 18.50 -43.68
N PRO A 825 55.04 19.24 -43.20
CA PRO A 825 54.92 20.70 -43.28
C PRO A 825 55.91 21.43 -42.35
N LEU A 826 56.20 22.69 -42.70
CA LEU A 826 56.87 23.66 -41.83
C LEU A 826 55.79 24.32 -40.98
N VAL A 827 55.98 24.34 -39.66
CA VAL A 827 55.02 24.95 -38.72
C VAL A 827 55.54 26.33 -38.31
N LEU A 828 54.69 27.34 -38.44
CA LEU A 828 54.87 28.66 -37.85
C LEU A 828 53.91 28.78 -36.66
N PRO A 829 54.43 28.69 -35.41
CA PRO A 829 53.58 28.75 -34.23
C PRO A 829 52.77 30.04 -34.13
N ALA A 830 51.53 29.96 -33.64
CA ALA A 830 50.57 31.07 -33.52
C ALA A 830 51.14 32.31 -32.81
N ASN A 831 52.05 32.12 -31.85
CA ASN A 831 52.67 33.19 -31.07
C ASN A 831 53.95 33.77 -31.70
N THR A 832 54.27 33.42 -32.95
CA THR A 832 55.47 33.88 -33.65
C THR A 832 55.12 34.55 -34.97
N SER A 833 55.86 35.59 -35.34
CA SER A 833 55.64 36.32 -36.60
C SER A 833 56.52 35.83 -37.76
N ALA A 834 57.49 34.95 -37.47
CA ALA A 834 58.42 34.43 -38.46
C ALA A 834 58.96 33.05 -38.10
N THR A 835 59.27 32.26 -39.14
CA THR A 835 60.01 30.99 -39.09
C THR A 835 61.03 30.98 -40.23
N GLU A 836 61.87 29.95 -40.31
CA GLU A 836 62.90 29.86 -41.35
C GLU A 836 62.77 28.56 -42.14
N PHE A 837 62.82 28.65 -43.46
CA PHE A 837 63.17 27.53 -44.31
C PHE A 837 64.69 27.34 -44.26
N THR A 838 65.14 26.27 -43.61
CA THR A 838 66.54 25.90 -43.47
C THR A 838 66.97 24.78 -44.42
N PHE A 839 68.21 24.87 -44.88
CA PHE A 839 68.89 23.87 -45.71
C PHE A 839 70.39 23.85 -45.42
N ARG A 840 71.05 22.74 -45.72
CA ARG A 840 72.50 22.55 -45.54
C ARG A 840 73.20 22.42 -46.87
N VAL A 841 74.14 23.30 -47.17
CA VAL A 841 74.94 23.24 -48.40
C VAL A 841 76.12 22.28 -48.24
N HIS A 842 76.29 21.39 -49.22
CA HIS A 842 77.41 20.44 -49.26
C HIS A 842 78.75 21.12 -49.53
N ARG A 843 79.83 20.52 -49.03
CA ARG A 843 81.19 20.96 -49.36
C ARG A 843 81.44 20.85 -50.87
N VAL A 844 82.05 21.88 -51.46
CA VAL A 844 82.33 21.93 -52.90
C VAL A 844 83.77 21.46 -53.16
N ALA A 845 84.00 20.64 -54.19
CA ALA A 845 85.35 20.16 -54.53
C ALA A 845 86.24 21.31 -55.04
N GLN A 846 87.56 21.26 -54.78
CA GLN A 846 88.51 22.33 -55.16
C GLN A 846 88.51 22.70 -56.66
N SER A 847 88.04 21.80 -57.53
CA SER A 847 87.95 22.02 -58.99
C SER A 847 86.62 22.62 -59.48
N ASP A 848 85.58 22.69 -58.63
CA ASP A 848 84.28 23.25 -59.02
C ASP A 848 84.23 24.76 -58.72
N ASN A 849 84.16 25.57 -59.78
CA ASN A 849 84.15 27.04 -59.74
C ASN A 849 82.80 27.61 -60.22
N THR A 850 81.70 26.87 -60.04
CA THR A 850 80.37 27.26 -60.49
C THR A 850 79.54 27.84 -59.35
N THR A 851 78.92 29.00 -59.59
CA THR A 851 77.82 29.51 -58.75
C THR A 851 76.56 28.77 -59.17
N ARG A 852 75.78 28.26 -58.22
CA ARG A 852 74.57 27.46 -58.49
C ARG A 852 73.34 28.07 -57.84
N TYR A 853 72.17 27.79 -58.39
CA TYR A 853 70.92 28.41 -57.97
C TYR A 853 69.80 27.38 -57.81
N PHE A 854 68.99 27.56 -56.77
CA PHE A 854 67.69 26.91 -56.62
C PHE A 854 66.66 27.92 -56.08
N GLN A 855 65.39 27.62 -56.24
CA GLN A 855 64.27 28.37 -55.67
C GLN A 855 63.56 27.51 -54.64
N VAL A 856 63.02 28.16 -53.62
CA VAL A 856 62.08 27.58 -52.66
C VAL A 856 60.74 28.23 -52.93
N LYS A 857 59.72 27.42 -53.18
CA LYS A 857 58.36 27.89 -53.43
C LYS A 857 57.42 27.38 -52.36
N LEU A 858 56.68 28.27 -51.71
CA LEU A 858 55.57 27.92 -50.83
C LEU A 858 54.40 27.41 -51.69
N THR A 859 53.84 26.26 -51.34
CA THR A 859 52.85 25.56 -52.19
C THR A 859 51.46 25.46 -51.57
N ASP A 860 51.37 25.47 -50.25
CA ASP A 860 50.10 25.43 -49.52
C ASP A 860 50.28 26.03 -48.12
N ALA A 861 49.22 26.63 -47.59
CA ALA A 861 49.17 27.22 -46.26
C ALA A 861 47.79 26.96 -45.64
N VAL A 862 47.78 26.42 -44.42
CA VAL A 862 46.56 26.27 -43.59
C VAL A 862 46.57 27.37 -42.54
N ASN A 863 45.42 28.02 -42.33
CA ASN A 863 45.22 29.19 -41.44
C ASN A 863 45.90 30.49 -41.92
N ALA A 864 46.24 30.58 -43.20
CA ALA A 864 46.81 31.78 -43.81
C ALA A 864 46.72 31.71 -45.34
N THR A 865 46.76 32.88 -45.99
CA THR A 865 46.93 33.00 -47.44
C THR A 865 48.41 33.11 -47.84
N ILE A 866 48.78 32.70 -49.06
CA ILE A 866 50.16 32.83 -49.57
C ILE A 866 50.32 34.12 -50.38
N GLY A 867 51.20 34.99 -49.92
CA GLY A 867 51.66 36.21 -50.57
C GLY A 867 52.84 35.97 -51.52
N ALA A 868 54.01 36.52 -51.18
CA ALA A 868 55.23 36.25 -51.93
C ALA A 868 55.64 34.78 -51.77
N ASP A 869 55.49 34.00 -52.84
CA ASP A 869 55.56 32.54 -52.79
C ASP A 869 56.95 31.96 -53.09
N THR A 870 57.89 32.75 -53.61
CA THR A 870 59.16 32.23 -54.16
C THR A 870 60.38 32.96 -53.62
N GLY A 871 61.25 32.22 -52.91
CA GLY A 871 62.56 32.69 -52.47
C GLY A 871 63.69 32.11 -53.33
N ASN A 872 64.66 32.94 -53.71
CA ASN A 872 65.80 32.50 -54.52
C ASN A 872 67.02 32.21 -53.64
N VAL A 873 67.73 31.12 -53.90
CA VAL A 873 68.98 30.81 -53.20
C VAL A 873 70.14 30.74 -54.19
N THR A 874 71.20 31.49 -53.87
CA THR A 874 72.46 31.45 -54.62
C THR A 874 73.53 30.76 -53.78
N ILE A 875 74.05 29.64 -54.27
CA ILE A 875 75.21 28.94 -53.71
C ILE A 875 76.46 29.46 -54.44
N CYS A 876 77.25 30.29 -53.75
CA CYS A 876 78.39 30.97 -54.38
C CYS A 876 79.65 30.11 -54.44
N LYS A 877 80.41 30.29 -55.53
CA LYS A 877 81.78 29.76 -55.69
C LYS A 877 82.76 30.37 -54.68
N ARG A 878 83.83 29.63 -54.35
CA ARG A 878 84.87 30.04 -53.38
C ARG A 878 85.57 31.35 -53.79
N ASN A 879 85.67 32.32 -52.89
CA ASN A 879 86.44 33.58 -53.02
C ASN A 879 86.18 34.44 -54.28
N GLY A 880 85.05 34.24 -54.98
CA GLY A 880 84.60 35.07 -56.10
C GLY A 880 83.44 35.99 -55.73
N SER A 881 83.10 36.94 -56.61
CA SER A 881 81.81 37.63 -56.55
C SER A 881 80.70 36.64 -56.91
N CYS A 882 79.68 36.59 -56.05
CA CYS A 882 78.31 36.40 -56.47
C CYS A 882 77.94 37.67 -57.28
#